data_AF-A0A3E0UKH8-F1
#
_entry.id   AF-A0A3E0UKH8-F1
#
_cell.length_a   1.000
_cell.length_b   1.000
_cell.length_c   1.000
_cell.angle_alpha   90.00
_cell.angle_beta   90.00
_cell.angle_gamma   90.00
#
_symmetry.space_group_name_H-M   'P 1'
#
loop_
_entity.id
_entity.type
_entity.pdbx_description
1 polymer ?
#
loop_
_entity_poly.entity_id
_entity_poly.type
_entity_poly.pdbx_seq_one_letter_code
_entity_poly.pdbx_strand_id
1 'polypeptide(L)'
;MPPQIAPPSAKGRFISFESAPVRPIAETPDGRRVLITNTANNSLDIFDVDQQGALSLSESVPVGVDPVAVAITNNQAWVVNHVSDSISIIDLTAVPAKVVRTLLVGDEPKDIVIARQKAFITTAHRGQQRMNPALADVEGAGDAQLHTAGVGRGDIWVFDTQKLGANLGGKPLKIVAVFGDTLRGLAVTPDEQTVYAGVFNSGNQTTAVHEAVLCYGYEDDEYGAYPCQVLDQISSPNGLADGYLPGGRTAPGTNREGKPQPWTSMIVKYDQASGQWRDSKGRNFSNGIRFTLPDTDVFAIDTESLTETASYSHVGTTLFNLAVNPVNGQVYVSNTEANNATRFEGAGEFTGSTVQGNIARSQISVISPLAAEGQQVSVRPLNTHIDYADLKGNGELKAYTLSTPTQLAVSRDGQWLYNAVIGSNKVAVFPAAQLEQDKYWDGKGGVEQEYSAIAANENHIDVSGGPAGLLLSRQHNALYVYTRFDNSLVRIDRDSHREMQRIALATLEPESFSAGRFMLYDGQRSSSNGEASCASCHIFGDTDHLSWNLGNPDAGNARNPQPFPTQNLSELGCLLVGSDEESCQLLELINGDGDKRTFASMKGPMGTQTMRGMQHHGHMHWRGDRSVGYFGDDRNQTLDEKQSFKNFIVAFEGLLGLNIELPESAEAAEKSSDVIALEQDMDKFADFMLGVALPPNPIRTLDNGLSASAQKGANFFHGERRADGAATDTPLNGDSVDGVNCEGCHGVDHAQGFYGSRGEIAHGGEIQIFKVPQLRNLYTRVGMFGLPDREGFLPSHTKQHQGEQIRGFGFLHDGATDQLLNFLKGGVFDNGEIGCPEGADARFGCHFNAGEIGIPDEVTRQGLVDYMMEFDNDLAPIVGQQITVNHTTGEAVAQRVKLFEQRAKTPFVSKLLGGEVTECDLIAQGSIAQQNRGYFYLPNEAMYRSDSGNDALISGEDLLALAMLPNNALTFTCHVPGKGWQIALDRDLDGTLNYDER
;
A
#
# COMPACT_ATOMS: atom_id res chain seq x y z
N MET A 1 43.42 -21.55 -10.51
CA MET A 1 41.95 -21.54 -10.39
C MET A 1 41.64 -21.00 -9.01
N PRO A 2 40.79 -19.99 -8.89
CA PRO A 2 40.31 -19.54 -7.59
C PRO A 2 39.67 -20.72 -6.84
N PRO A 3 39.75 -20.74 -5.50
CA PRO A 3 39.12 -21.78 -4.72
C PRO A 3 37.60 -21.67 -4.86
N GLN A 4 36.96 -22.81 -5.15
CA GLN A 4 35.50 -22.90 -5.18
C GLN A 4 34.96 -22.90 -3.75
N ILE A 5 34.04 -21.99 -3.46
CA ILE A 5 33.43 -21.83 -2.15
C ILE A 5 31.94 -22.09 -2.31
N ALA A 6 31.47 -23.19 -1.74
CA ALA A 6 30.06 -23.55 -1.86
C ALA A 6 29.16 -22.48 -1.22
N PRO A 7 28.13 -21.99 -1.93
CA PRO A 7 27.17 -21.06 -1.35
C PRO A 7 26.36 -21.73 -0.23
N PRO A 8 25.90 -20.97 0.78
CA PRO A 8 25.01 -21.48 1.80
C PRO A 8 23.67 -21.89 1.17
N SER A 9 23.09 -22.99 1.67
CA SER A 9 21.73 -23.39 1.27
C SER A 9 20.70 -22.37 1.76
N ALA A 10 19.83 -21.89 0.86
CA ALA A 10 18.70 -21.07 1.24
C ALA A 10 17.77 -21.84 2.21
N LYS A 11 17.43 -21.21 3.34
CA LYS A 11 16.50 -21.78 4.35
C LYS A 11 15.03 -21.49 4.03
N GLY A 12 14.76 -20.30 3.49
CA GLY A 12 13.42 -19.82 3.15
C GLY A 12 13.16 -19.77 1.64
N ARG A 13 11.92 -19.45 1.28
CA ARG A 13 11.55 -19.15 -0.12
C ARG A 13 12.01 -17.74 -0.47
N PHE A 14 12.12 -17.46 -1.77
CA PHE A 14 12.36 -16.10 -2.24
C PHE A 14 11.19 -15.18 -1.83
N ILE A 15 11.53 -13.98 -1.36
CA ILE A 15 10.55 -12.91 -1.10
C ILE A 15 10.93 -11.63 -1.85
N SER A 16 9.97 -10.80 -2.21
CA SER A 16 10.15 -9.43 -2.75
C SER A 16 9.17 -8.47 -2.07
N PHE A 17 9.30 -7.16 -2.28
CA PHE A 17 8.37 -6.16 -1.72
C PHE A 17 7.42 -5.56 -2.76
N GLU A 18 7.69 -5.81 -4.04
CA GLU A 18 6.96 -5.22 -5.16
C GLU A 18 6.87 -3.70 -5.10
N SER A 19 8.00 -3.04 -4.79
CA SER A 19 8.10 -1.59 -4.80
C SER A 19 7.89 -1.03 -6.20
N ALA A 20 7.15 0.07 -6.29
CA ALA A 20 6.67 0.60 -7.54
C ALA A 20 7.60 1.68 -8.11
N PRO A 21 8.09 1.56 -9.36
CA PRO A 21 8.89 2.61 -9.97
C PRO A 21 8.09 3.91 -10.11
N VAL A 22 8.77 5.05 -9.96
CA VAL A 22 8.16 6.38 -10.14
C VAL A 22 8.84 7.15 -11.27
N ARG A 23 10.18 7.20 -11.22
CA ARG A 23 11.03 7.85 -12.23
C ARG A 23 12.33 7.06 -12.39
N PRO A 24 12.26 5.83 -12.93
CA PRO A 24 13.37 4.90 -12.85
C PRO A 24 14.50 5.21 -13.85
N ILE A 25 14.31 6.13 -14.81
CA ILE A 25 15.29 6.43 -15.87
C ILE A 25 15.74 7.88 -15.80
N ALA A 26 17.05 8.12 -15.90
CA ALA A 26 17.64 9.44 -16.09
C ALA A 26 18.71 9.42 -17.20
N GLU A 27 18.94 10.58 -17.84
CA GLU A 27 19.97 10.77 -18.87
C GLU A 27 20.94 11.87 -18.41
N THR A 28 22.25 11.64 -18.59
CA THR A 28 23.25 12.65 -18.25
C THR A 28 23.07 13.90 -19.12
N PRO A 29 23.41 15.11 -18.62
CA PRO A 29 23.21 16.34 -19.39
C PRO A 29 23.89 16.36 -20.76
N ASP A 30 25.01 15.63 -20.90
CA ASP A 30 25.76 15.47 -22.14
C ASP A 30 25.20 14.38 -23.07
N GLY A 31 24.11 13.69 -22.71
CA GLY A 31 23.43 12.67 -23.50
C GLY A 31 24.24 11.38 -23.72
N ARG A 32 25.37 11.22 -23.03
CA ARG A 32 26.28 10.08 -23.23
C ARG A 32 25.97 8.86 -22.39
N ARG A 33 25.19 9.03 -21.31
CA ARG A 33 24.80 7.93 -20.44
C ARG A 33 23.32 7.97 -20.11
N VAL A 34 22.70 6.79 -20.12
CA VAL A 34 21.35 6.54 -19.60
C VAL A 34 21.49 5.66 -18.37
N LEU A 35 20.84 6.05 -17.28
CA LEU A 35 20.89 5.37 -15.99
C LEU A 35 19.49 4.84 -15.69
N ILE A 36 19.41 3.62 -15.17
CA ILE A 36 18.15 3.00 -14.81
C ILE A 36 18.24 2.34 -13.42
N THR A 37 17.26 2.61 -12.56
CA THR A 37 17.10 1.89 -11.30
C THR A 37 16.57 0.50 -11.60
N ASN A 38 17.34 -0.53 -11.26
CA ASN A 38 16.97 -1.91 -11.42
C ASN A 38 16.51 -2.47 -10.06
N THR A 39 15.21 -2.33 -9.80
CA THR A 39 14.57 -2.71 -8.54
C THR A 39 14.81 -4.19 -8.21
N ALA A 40 14.70 -5.07 -9.21
CA ALA A 40 14.87 -6.52 -9.05
C ALA A 40 16.32 -6.95 -8.72
N ASN A 41 17.29 -6.04 -8.86
CA ASN A 41 18.70 -6.30 -8.61
C ASN A 41 19.36 -5.41 -7.54
N ASN A 42 18.60 -4.47 -6.96
CA ASN A 42 19.12 -3.47 -6.02
C ASN A 42 20.32 -2.68 -6.58
N SER A 43 20.26 -2.31 -7.86
CA SER A 43 21.34 -1.59 -8.55
C SER A 43 20.87 -0.37 -9.32
N LEU A 44 21.81 0.54 -9.59
CA LEU A 44 21.71 1.51 -10.67
C LEU A 44 22.54 1.00 -11.86
N ASP A 45 21.89 0.66 -12.96
CA ASP A 45 22.55 0.20 -14.17
C ASP A 45 22.82 1.41 -15.08
N ILE A 46 24.06 1.55 -15.54
CA ILE A 46 24.56 2.69 -16.31
C ILE A 46 24.89 2.19 -17.72
N PHE A 47 24.25 2.79 -18.72
CA PHE A 47 24.43 2.49 -20.13
C PHE A 47 25.17 3.63 -20.82
N ASP A 48 26.20 3.31 -21.59
CA ASP A 48 26.78 4.24 -22.55
C ASP A 48 25.88 4.35 -23.78
N VAL A 49 25.81 5.55 -24.34
CA VAL A 49 25.01 5.89 -25.52
C VAL A 49 25.96 6.21 -26.68
N ASP A 50 25.88 5.44 -27.77
CA ASP A 50 26.68 5.70 -28.96
C ASP A 50 26.12 6.85 -29.81
N GLN A 51 26.80 7.20 -30.91
CA GLN A 51 26.38 8.29 -31.80
C GLN A 51 25.02 8.03 -32.49
N GLN A 52 24.59 6.78 -32.58
CA GLN A 52 23.32 6.37 -33.14
C GLN A 52 22.24 6.22 -32.06
N GLY A 53 22.55 6.52 -30.80
CA GLY A 53 21.67 6.40 -29.64
C GLY A 53 21.52 4.97 -29.10
N ALA A 54 22.30 4.00 -29.60
CA ALA A 54 22.24 2.63 -29.10
C ALA A 54 22.89 2.53 -27.71
N LEU A 55 22.31 1.67 -26.87
CA LEU A 55 22.69 1.50 -25.48
C LEU A 55 23.60 0.28 -25.31
N SER A 56 24.67 0.43 -24.54
CA SER A 56 25.49 -0.69 -24.06
C SER A 56 25.71 -0.58 -22.55
N LEU A 57 25.45 -1.65 -21.81
CA LEU A 57 25.69 -1.67 -20.37
C LEU A 57 27.18 -1.42 -20.09
N SER A 58 27.46 -0.36 -19.34
CA SER A 58 28.80 0.08 -18.96
C SER A 58 29.14 -0.43 -17.56
N GLU A 59 28.24 -0.22 -16.61
CA GLU A 59 28.43 -0.60 -15.21
C GLU A 59 27.09 -0.84 -14.50
N SER A 60 27.09 -1.67 -13.45
CA SER A 60 25.99 -1.83 -12.50
C SER A 60 26.50 -1.50 -11.11
N VAL A 61 25.95 -0.46 -10.48
CA VAL A 61 26.38 0.04 -9.16
C VAL A 61 25.40 -0.44 -8.10
N PRO A 62 25.81 -1.24 -7.10
CA PRO A 62 24.94 -1.62 -5.99
C PRO A 62 24.46 -0.40 -5.20
N VAL A 63 23.16 -0.37 -4.89
CA VAL A 63 22.51 0.67 -4.09
C VAL A 63 21.68 0.04 -2.96
N GLY A 64 20.72 0.78 -2.39
CA GLY A 64 19.83 0.23 -1.37
C GLY A 64 18.78 -0.72 -1.96
N VAL A 65 17.98 -1.29 -1.07
CA VAL A 65 16.91 -2.23 -1.41
C VAL A 65 15.80 -1.49 -2.14
N ASP A 66 15.34 -2.11 -3.24
CA ASP A 66 14.24 -1.67 -4.08
C ASP A 66 14.37 -0.19 -4.55
N PRO A 67 15.37 0.13 -5.39
CA PRO A 67 15.50 1.47 -5.97
C PRO A 67 14.36 1.76 -6.97
N VAL A 68 13.74 2.94 -6.88
CA VAL A 68 12.50 3.28 -7.63
C VAL A 68 12.57 4.58 -8.44
N ALA A 69 13.54 5.44 -8.13
CA ALA A 69 13.74 6.71 -8.84
C ALA A 69 15.21 7.14 -8.85
N VAL A 70 15.61 7.88 -9.88
CA VAL A 70 16.93 8.49 -9.99
C VAL A 70 16.86 9.91 -10.55
N ALA A 71 17.60 10.83 -9.92
CA ALA A 71 17.86 12.17 -10.44
C ALA A 71 19.36 12.40 -10.64
N ILE A 72 19.71 13.28 -11.58
CA ILE A 72 21.11 13.64 -11.88
C ILE A 72 21.35 15.11 -11.58
N THR A 73 22.38 15.39 -10.78
CA THR A 73 22.86 16.75 -10.51
C THR A 73 24.37 16.73 -10.26
N ASN A 74 25.10 17.73 -10.74
CA ASN A 74 26.55 17.90 -10.50
C ASN A 74 27.41 16.62 -10.78
N ASN A 75 27.15 15.91 -11.89
CA ASN A 75 27.78 14.60 -12.21
C ASN A 75 27.58 13.51 -11.16
N GLN A 76 26.54 13.63 -10.35
CA GLN A 76 26.12 12.62 -9.39
C GLN A 76 24.75 12.09 -9.76
N ALA A 77 24.55 10.79 -9.56
CA ALA A 77 23.23 10.18 -9.55
C ALA A 77 22.74 10.08 -8.11
N TRP A 78 21.50 10.49 -7.86
CA TRP A 78 20.81 10.42 -6.58
C TRP A 78 19.68 9.41 -6.72
N VAL A 79 19.84 8.25 -6.08
CA VAL A 79 18.95 7.10 -6.24
C VAL A 79 18.09 6.93 -5.00
N VAL A 80 16.78 6.92 -5.18
CA VAL A 80 15.79 6.68 -4.13
C VAL A 80 15.65 5.18 -3.91
N ASN A 81 15.93 4.71 -2.70
CA ASN A 81 15.81 3.30 -2.31
C ASN A 81 14.61 3.13 -1.37
N HIS A 82 13.52 2.57 -1.89
CA HIS A 82 12.20 2.61 -1.25
C HIS A 82 12.15 1.84 0.07
N VAL A 83 12.73 0.64 0.14
CA VAL A 83 12.71 -0.19 1.35
C VAL A 83 13.84 0.18 2.31
N SER A 84 14.90 0.82 1.81
CA SER A 84 16.05 1.22 2.61
C SER A 84 15.90 2.60 3.27
N ASP A 85 14.78 3.29 3.10
CA ASP A 85 14.50 4.64 3.62
C ASP A 85 15.65 5.64 3.40
N SER A 86 16.26 5.58 2.21
CA SER A 86 17.52 6.26 1.97
C SER A 86 17.77 6.63 0.52
N ILE A 87 18.66 7.61 0.34
CA ILE A 87 19.14 8.06 -0.98
C ILE A 87 20.60 7.68 -1.15
N SER A 88 20.95 6.98 -2.22
CA SER A 88 22.33 6.69 -2.61
C SER A 88 22.84 7.79 -3.55
N ILE A 89 23.90 8.50 -3.17
CA ILE A 89 24.58 9.49 -4.02
C ILE A 89 25.80 8.82 -4.63
N ILE A 90 25.81 8.71 -5.96
CA ILE A 90 26.84 8.03 -6.74
C ILE A 90 27.66 9.07 -7.50
N ASP A 91 28.98 9.01 -7.38
CA ASP A 91 29.90 9.78 -8.19
C ASP A 91 30.07 9.11 -9.57
N LEU A 92 29.54 9.76 -10.61
CA LEU A 92 29.59 9.25 -11.98
C LEU A 92 30.92 9.58 -12.70
N THR A 93 31.84 10.29 -12.04
CA THR A 93 33.18 10.62 -12.56
C THR A 93 34.26 9.66 -12.07
N ALA A 94 33.97 8.95 -10.98
CA ALA A 94 34.81 7.86 -10.50
C ALA A 94 34.81 6.70 -11.51
N VAL A 95 35.94 5.98 -11.56
CA VAL A 95 36.09 4.76 -12.37
C VAL A 95 36.63 3.66 -11.45
N PRO A 96 35.81 2.66 -11.09
CA PRO A 96 34.37 2.54 -11.33
C PRO A 96 33.53 3.63 -10.65
N ALA A 97 32.30 3.84 -11.14
CA ALA A 97 31.31 4.68 -10.46
C ALA A 97 30.99 4.07 -9.09
N LYS A 98 30.80 4.91 -8.06
CA LYS A 98 30.64 4.42 -6.69
C LYS A 98 29.72 5.30 -5.87
N VAL A 99 29.00 4.67 -4.93
CA VAL A 99 28.27 5.39 -3.90
C VAL A 99 29.28 6.11 -2.99
N VAL A 100 29.17 7.43 -2.92
CA VAL A 100 30.02 8.28 -2.08
C VAL A 100 29.30 8.72 -0.80
N ARG A 101 27.97 8.64 -0.77
CA ARG A 101 27.16 9.04 0.37
C ARG A 101 25.79 8.37 0.37
N THR A 102 25.35 7.92 1.55
CA THR A 102 23.94 7.60 1.83
C THR A 102 23.30 8.74 2.61
N LEU A 103 22.14 9.23 2.19
CA LEU A 103 21.25 10.07 3.00
C LEU A 103 20.15 9.20 3.61
N LEU A 104 19.72 9.51 4.83
CA LEU A 104 18.58 8.84 5.48
C LEU A 104 17.39 9.80 5.48
N VAL A 105 16.21 9.31 5.14
CA VAL A 105 14.96 10.09 5.02
C VAL A 105 13.83 9.38 5.77
N GLY A 106 12.59 9.85 5.61
CA GLY A 106 11.39 9.18 6.12
C GLY A 106 11.11 7.86 5.40
N ASP A 107 10.13 7.12 5.94
CA ASP A 107 9.69 5.83 5.43
C ASP A 107 9.18 5.90 3.98
N GLU A 108 9.46 4.84 3.21
CA GLU A 108 8.98 4.65 1.83
C GLU A 108 9.26 5.87 0.90
N PRO A 109 10.51 6.30 0.72
CA PRO A 109 10.81 7.38 -0.21
C PRO A 109 10.50 6.94 -1.65
N LYS A 110 9.88 7.83 -2.44
CA LYS A 110 9.30 7.45 -3.75
C LYS A 110 9.89 8.19 -4.95
N ASP A 111 9.86 9.53 -4.96
CA ASP A 111 10.35 10.34 -6.07
C ASP A 111 11.38 11.37 -5.61
N ILE A 112 12.16 11.87 -6.56
CA ILE A 112 13.16 12.91 -6.34
C ILE A 112 13.21 13.88 -7.53
N VAL A 113 13.16 15.19 -7.25
CA VAL A 113 13.44 16.24 -8.23
C VAL A 113 14.47 17.23 -7.69
N ILE A 114 15.19 17.87 -8.61
CA ILE A 114 16.19 18.89 -8.30
C ILE A 114 15.65 20.26 -8.75
N ALA A 115 15.67 21.24 -7.86
CA ALA A 115 15.31 22.62 -8.16
C ALA A 115 16.20 23.57 -7.35
N ARG A 116 16.84 24.56 -8.00
CA ARG A 116 17.72 25.57 -7.38
C ARG A 116 18.77 24.95 -6.46
N GLN A 117 19.47 23.91 -6.95
CA GLN A 117 20.47 23.14 -6.20
C GLN A 117 19.93 22.44 -4.93
N LYS A 118 18.62 22.29 -4.78
CA LYS A 118 17.99 21.51 -3.71
C LYS A 118 17.38 20.23 -4.27
N ALA A 119 17.50 19.14 -3.51
CA ALA A 119 16.81 17.88 -3.77
C ALA A 119 15.52 17.84 -2.94
N PHE A 120 14.39 17.59 -3.60
CA PHE A 120 13.07 17.41 -3.00
C PHE A 120 12.72 15.93 -3.11
N ILE A 121 12.44 15.27 -1.99
CA ILE A 121 12.21 13.82 -1.91
C ILE A 121 10.89 13.55 -1.20
N THR A 122 9.97 12.82 -1.83
CA THR A 122 8.69 12.43 -1.21
C THR A 122 8.86 11.23 -0.29
N THR A 123 8.27 11.27 0.90
CA THR A 123 8.22 10.15 1.86
C THR A 123 6.84 10.09 2.54
N ALA A 124 6.56 8.99 3.24
CA ALA A 124 5.49 8.98 4.23
C ALA A 124 5.89 9.84 5.46
N HIS A 125 4.90 10.38 6.18
CA HIS A 125 5.12 11.13 7.44
C HIS A 125 5.35 10.20 8.63
N ARG A 126 6.39 9.37 8.53
CA ARG A 126 6.84 8.41 9.54
C ARG A 126 8.27 7.96 9.23
N GLY A 127 8.78 6.99 10.00
CA GLY A 127 10.14 6.47 9.87
C GLY A 127 11.09 7.02 10.93
N GLN A 128 12.07 6.20 11.33
CA GLN A 128 12.87 6.43 12.52
C GLN A 128 13.77 7.66 12.41
N GLN A 129 14.17 8.04 11.19
CA GLN A 129 15.07 9.17 10.98
C GLN A 129 14.42 10.53 11.28
N ARG A 130 13.09 10.64 11.19
CA ARG A 130 12.34 11.87 11.53
C ARG A 130 12.52 12.28 13.00
N MET A 131 12.75 11.31 13.88
CA MET A 131 12.95 11.50 15.33
C MET A 131 14.43 11.67 15.72
N ASN A 132 15.35 11.70 14.76
CA ASN A 132 16.77 11.74 15.06
C ASN A 132 17.15 13.03 15.81
N PRO A 133 17.83 12.99 16.97
CA PRO A 133 18.20 14.18 17.73
C PRO A 133 19.02 15.21 16.94
N ALA A 134 19.78 14.78 15.93
CA ALA A 134 20.53 15.68 15.07
C ALA A 134 19.65 16.55 14.14
N LEU A 135 18.36 16.25 14.05
CA LEU A 135 17.34 16.98 13.29
C LEU A 135 16.40 17.81 14.17
N ALA A 136 16.65 17.89 15.50
CA ALA A 136 15.75 18.59 16.42
C ALA A 136 15.55 20.09 16.11
N ASP A 137 16.47 20.70 15.35
CA ASP A 137 16.39 22.09 14.88
C ASP A 137 15.91 22.23 13.43
N VAL A 138 15.57 21.12 12.76
CA VAL A 138 14.98 21.11 11.41
C VAL A 138 13.47 21.26 11.54
N GLU A 139 12.92 22.29 10.90
CA GLU A 139 11.47 22.47 10.82
C GLU A 139 10.81 21.26 10.13
N GLY A 140 9.74 20.76 10.74
CA GLY A 140 8.98 19.59 10.28
C GLY A 140 9.47 18.25 10.83
N ALA A 141 10.67 18.16 11.42
CA ALA A 141 11.13 16.95 12.12
C ALA A 141 10.47 16.79 13.50
N GLY A 142 10.62 15.62 14.12
CA GLY A 142 10.05 15.29 15.43
C GLY A 142 8.86 14.36 15.38
N ASP A 143 8.01 14.38 16.42
CA ASP A 143 6.90 13.42 16.56
C ASP A 143 5.93 13.49 15.37
N ALA A 144 5.63 12.35 14.74
CA ALA A 144 4.70 12.24 13.63
C ALA A 144 3.24 12.51 14.03
N GLN A 145 2.95 12.60 15.34
CA GLN A 145 1.62 12.96 15.86
C GLN A 145 0.52 12.08 15.26
N LEU A 146 0.77 10.77 15.15
CA LEU A 146 -0.11 9.83 14.45
C LEU A 146 -1.54 9.86 15.00
N HIS A 147 -1.73 10.12 16.30
CA HIS A 147 -3.05 10.19 16.94
C HIS A 147 -3.67 11.59 17.00
N THR A 148 -3.16 12.55 16.23
CA THR A 148 -3.66 13.93 16.21
C THR A 148 -4.41 14.24 14.91
N ALA A 149 -5.63 14.75 15.06
CA ALA A 149 -6.46 15.19 13.93
C ALA A 149 -5.87 16.42 13.23
N GLY A 150 -6.17 16.59 11.94
CA GLY A 150 -5.75 17.77 11.17
C GLY A 150 -4.24 17.86 10.85
N VAL A 151 -3.46 16.81 11.15
CA VAL A 151 -2.04 16.74 10.76
C VAL A 151 -1.92 16.29 9.30
N GLY A 152 -1.21 17.07 8.48
CA GLY A 152 -0.80 16.63 7.14
C GLY A 152 0.26 15.54 7.23
N ARG A 153 0.16 14.49 6.41
CA ARG A 153 0.99 13.27 6.48
C ARG A 153 1.75 12.95 5.18
N GLY A 154 1.85 13.93 4.29
CA GLY A 154 2.71 13.86 3.10
C GLY A 154 3.98 14.66 3.31
N ASP A 155 5.14 14.00 3.38
CA ASP A 155 6.41 14.67 3.66
C ASP A 155 7.25 14.87 2.40
N ILE A 156 7.85 16.06 2.28
CA ILE A 156 8.88 16.38 1.30
C ILE A 156 10.16 16.76 2.05
N TRP A 157 11.16 15.89 1.98
CA TRP A 157 12.48 16.14 2.55
C TRP A 157 13.31 16.97 1.58
N VAL A 158 13.81 18.12 2.05
CA VAL A 158 14.56 19.07 1.21
C VAL A 158 16.02 19.13 1.64
N PHE A 159 16.95 18.75 0.76
CA PHE A 159 18.39 18.83 1.00
C PHE A 159 19.07 19.85 0.11
N ASP A 160 20.05 20.59 0.63
CA ASP A 160 21.00 21.34 -0.18
C ASP A 160 22.02 20.37 -0.80
N THR A 161 22.01 20.24 -2.12
CA THR A 161 22.87 19.30 -2.86
C THR A 161 24.36 19.61 -2.71
N GLN A 162 24.72 20.82 -2.28
CA GLN A 162 26.11 21.24 -2.05
C GLN A 162 26.50 21.22 -0.57
N LYS A 163 25.53 21.13 0.35
CA LYS A 163 25.76 21.22 1.80
C LYS A 163 24.93 20.21 2.59
N LEU A 164 25.32 18.94 2.49
CA LEU A 164 24.63 17.82 3.14
C LEU A 164 24.93 17.67 4.63
N GLY A 165 25.98 18.32 5.14
CA GLY A 165 26.44 18.18 6.52
C GLY A 165 27.08 16.81 6.84
N ALA A 166 27.64 16.70 8.05
CA ALA A 166 28.37 15.51 8.50
C ALA A 166 27.53 14.54 9.37
N ASN A 167 26.24 14.85 9.59
CA ASN A 167 25.32 14.00 10.37
C ASN A 167 25.15 12.62 9.70
N LEU A 168 24.80 11.59 10.48
CA LEU A 168 24.65 10.21 10.01
C LEU A 168 23.97 10.09 8.63
N GLY A 169 22.78 10.66 8.46
CA GLY A 169 22.00 10.64 7.21
C GLY A 169 22.00 11.95 6.42
N GLY A 170 22.91 12.87 6.71
CA GLY A 170 22.86 14.25 6.23
C GLY A 170 21.91 15.13 7.06
N LYS A 171 21.86 16.42 6.75
CA LYS A 171 20.96 17.39 7.39
C LYS A 171 20.09 18.08 6.33
N PRO A 172 18.78 17.79 6.27
CA PRO A 172 17.87 18.53 5.40
C PRO A 172 17.75 20.00 5.86
N LEU A 173 17.37 20.86 4.92
CA LEU A 173 16.99 22.25 5.17
C LEU A 173 15.65 22.33 5.91
N LYS A 174 14.69 21.50 5.50
CA LYS A 174 13.32 21.44 6.01
C LYS A 174 12.68 20.10 5.63
N ILE A 175 11.71 19.66 6.41
CA ILE A 175 10.74 18.63 6.02
C ILE A 175 9.40 19.35 5.84
N VAL A 176 8.92 19.47 4.61
CA VAL A 176 7.65 20.13 4.30
C VAL A 176 6.54 19.09 4.41
N ALA A 177 5.63 19.26 5.36
CA ALA A 177 4.44 18.43 5.50
C ALA A 177 3.25 19.10 4.80
N VAL A 178 2.57 18.39 3.90
CA VAL A 178 1.35 18.85 3.22
C VAL A 178 0.12 18.08 3.69
N PHE A 179 -1.07 18.68 3.53
CA PHE A 179 -2.34 18.13 4.01
C PHE A 179 -2.88 16.99 3.13
N GLY A 180 -2.15 15.88 3.07
CA GLY A 180 -2.55 14.63 2.45
C GLY A 180 -1.92 13.45 3.16
N ASP A 181 -2.14 12.23 2.67
CA ASP A 181 -1.39 11.06 3.12
C ASP A 181 -0.03 10.97 2.42
N THR A 182 0.43 9.78 2.03
CA THR A 182 1.76 9.55 1.48
C THR A 182 1.84 10.13 0.07
N LEU A 183 2.85 10.97 -0.18
CA LEU A 183 3.11 11.54 -1.51
C LEU A 183 3.74 10.49 -2.44
N ARG A 184 3.59 10.67 -3.75
CA ARG A 184 4.28 9.86 -4.76
C ARG A 184 5.11 10.72 -5.70
N GLY A 185 4.50 11.22 -6.78
CA GLY A 185 5.19 11.92 -7.86
C GLY A 185 5.51 13.38 -7.53
N LEU A 186 6.61 13.86 -8.10
CA LEU A 186 7.02 15.26 -8.10
C LEU A 186 7.19 15.78 -9.53
N ALA A 187 6.93 17.08 -9.73
CA ALA A 187 7.26 17.78 -10.97
C ALA A 187 7.77 19.20 -10.67
N VAL A 188 8.70 19.69 -11.48
CA VAL A 188 9.34 21.01 -11.28
C VAL A 188 9.06 21.92 -12.47
N THR A 189 8.79 23.20 -12.20
CA THR A 189 8.65 24.20 -13.27
C THR A 189 9.99 24.46 -13.97
N PRO A 190 10.01 24.85 -15.25
CA PRO A 190 11.25 25.10 -15.99
C PRO A 190 12.16 26.20 -15.40
N ASP A 191 11.57 27.14 -14.66
CA ASP A 191 12.29 28.20 -13.95
C ASP A 191 12.72 27.81 -12.54
N GLU A 192 12.46 26.56 -12.15
CA GLU A 192 12.77 25.95 -10.87
C GLU A 192 12.15 26.68 -9.67
N GLN A 193 11.12 27.51 -9.87
CA GLN A 193 10.46 28.27 -8.80
C GLN A 193 9.45 27.44 -8.02
N THR A 194 8.85 26.43 -8.66
CA THR A 194 7.77 25.65 -8.05
C THR A 194 8.00 24.17 -8.24
N VAL A 195 7.83 23.42 -7.15
CA VAL A 195 7.72 21.97 -7.16
C VAL A 195 6.28 21.59 -6.86
N TYR A 196 5.66 20.81 -7.74
CA TYR A 196 4.36 20.20 -7.52
C TYR A 196 4.54 18.81 -6.92
N ALA A 197 3.71 18.47 -5.93
CA ALA A 197 3.69 17.17 -5.27
C ALA A 197 2.27 16.58 -5.24
N GLY A 198 2.11 15.32 -5.65
CA GLY A 198 0.81 14.63 -5.64
C GLY A 198 0.69 13.60 -4.51
N VAL A 199 -0.48 13.59 -3.86
CA VAL A 199 -0.89 12.59 -2.86
C VAL A 199 -1.22 11.28 -3.56
N PHE A 200 -0.59 10.18 -3.16
CA PHE A 200 -0.69 8.91 -3.87
C PHE A 200 -2.11 8.33 -3.82
N ASN A 201 -2.61 8.09 -2.62
CA ASN A 201 -3.98 7.62 -2.35
C ASN A 201 -4.74 8.76 -1.70
N SER A 202 -5.31 9.66 -2.50
CA SER A 202 -5.99 10.85 -2.00
C SER A 202 -7.42 10.55 -1.54
N GLY A 203 -8.05 9.55 -2.17
CA GLY A 203 -9.45 9.21 -1.95
C GLY A 203 -10.37 9.97 -2.91
N ASN A 204 -11.69 9.82 -2.72
CA ASN A 204 -12.69 10.36 -3.64
C ASN A 204 -13.93 10.89 -2.91
N GLN A 205 -13.69 11.46 -1.72
CA GLN A 205 -14.69 11.96 -0.79
C GLN A 205 -15.74 10.92 -0.36
N THR A 206 -15.33 9.66 -0.17
CA THR A 206 -16.17 8.60 0.41
C THR A 206 -15.75 8.25 1.83
N THR A 207 -16.69 7.76 2.62
CA THR A 207 -16.50 7.22 3.97
C THR A 207 -17.61 6.21 4.28
N ALA A 208 -17.59 5.58 5.46
CA ALA A 208 -18.63 4.68 5.93
C ALA A 208 -19.29 5.21 7.21
N VAL A 209 -20.61 5.11 7.29
CA VAL A 209 -21.36 5.21 8.55
C VAL A 209 -21.39 3.82 9.19
N HIS A 210 -20.86 3.73 10.40
CA HIS A 210 -20.74 2.49 11.18
C HIS A 210 -22.12 1.84 11.44
N GLU A 211 -22.23 0.51 11.46
CA GLU A 211 -23.55 -0.14 11.69
C GLU A 211 -24.20 0.24 13.02
N ALA A 212 -23.41 0.43 14.08
CA ALA A 212 -23.87 0.84 15.40
C ALA A 212 -24.26 2.32 15.51
N VAL A 213 -24.06 3.11 14.45
CA VAL A 213 -24.53 4.52 14.35
C VAL A 213 -25.81 4.60 13.51
N LEU A 214 -26.05 3.64 12.62
CA LEU A 214 -27.21 3.61 11.74
C LEU A 214 -28.48 3.16 12.45
N CYS A 215 -29.64 3.62 11.95
CA CYS A 215 -30.93 3.06 12.37
C CYS A 215 -30.98 1.56 12.06
N TYR A 216 -31.72 0.78 12.85
CA TYR A 216 -31.90 -0.64 12.60
C TYR A 216 -32.53 -0.91 11.22
N GLY A 217 -32.23 -2.08 10.66
CA GLY A 217 -32.80 -2.54 9.40
C GLY A 217 -32.34 -1.82 8.12
N TYR A 218 -33.03 -2.20 7.05
CA TYR A 218 -32.99 -1.62 5.72
C TYR A 218 -34.26 -0.83 5.44
N GLU A 219 -34.19 0.12 4.50
CA GLU A 219 -35.33 0.97 4.16
C GLU A 219 -36.53 0.21 3.56
N ASP A 220 -36.34 -1.03 3.11
CA ASP A 220 -37.38 -1.92 2.59
C ASP A 220 -37.93 -2.89 3.65
N ASP A 221 -37.53 -2.77 4.92
CA ASP A 221 -38.09 -3.50 6.06
C ASP A 221 -38.77 -2.57 7.09
N GLU A 222 -39.46 -3.17 8.07
CA GLU A 222 -40.25 -2.43 9.06
C GLU A 222 -39.41 -1.64 10.07
N TYR A 223 -38.11 -1.94 10.20
CA TYR A 223 -37.20 -1.31 11.14
C TYR A 223 -36.52 -0.10 10.51
N GLY A 224 -36.04 -0.24 9.27
CA GLY A 224 -35.25 0.80 8.60
C GLY A 224 -36.05 1.82 7.81
N ALA A 225 -37.37 1.65 7.69
CA ALA A 225 -38.26 2.58 6.98
C ALA A 225 -38.48 3.93 7.72
N TYR A 226 -38.06 4.05 8.99
CA TYR A 226 -38.33 5.23 9.82
C TYR A 226 -37.04 5.92 10.30
N PRO A 227 -37.02 7.26 10.38
CA PRO A 227 -35.92 8.01 10.98
C PRO A 227 -35.61 7.61 12.42
N CYS A 228 -34.34 7.62 12.78
CA CYS A 228 -33.83 7.47 14.16
C CYS A 228 -32.84 8.60 14.48
N GLN A 229 -32.36 8.68 15.71
CA GLN A 229 -31.31 9.64 16.11
C GLN A 229 -29.99 8.91 16.35
N VAL A 230 -28.87 9.56 16.04
CA VAL A 230 -27.56 9.11 16.56
C VAL A 230 -27.56 9.16 18.08
N LEU A 231 -26.79 8.27 18.72
CA LEU A 231 -26.82 8.08 20.18
C LEU A 231 -26.48 9.36 20.96
N ASP A 232 -25.54 10.16 20.46
CA ASP A 232 -25.13 11.44 21.06
C ASP A 232 -26.09 12.61 20.78
N GLN A 233 -27.06 12.44 19.88
CA GLN A 233 -28.00 13.47 19.41
C GLN A 233 -27.32 14.74 18.85
N ILE A 234 -26.05 14.64 18.46
CA ILE A 234 -25.29 15.77 17.91
C ILE A 234 -25.59 15.88 16.41
N SER A 235 -26.00 17.08 15.98
CA SER A 235 -26.08 17.41 14.56
C SER A 235 -24.71 17.81 14.02
N SER A 236 -24.25 17.12 12.97
CA SER A 236 -23.12 17.55 12.15
C SER A 236 -23.54 18.68 11.18
N PRO A 237 -22.57 19.43 10.62
CA PRO A 237 -22.85 20.40 9.55
C PRO A 237 -23.72 19.78 8.43
N ASN A 238 -24.77 20.50 8.03
CA ASN A 238 -25.76 20.10 7.02
C ASN A 238 -26.51 18.77 7.29
N GLY A 239 -26.38 18.21 8.50
CA GLY A 239 -27.20 17.09 8.94
C GLY A 239 -28.63 17.50 9.27
N LEU A 240 -29.49 16.51 9.49
CA LEU A 240 -30.85 16.75 9.95
C LEU A 240 -30.80 17.33 11.38
N ALA A 241 -31.84 18.06 11.77
CA ALA A 241 -31.95 18.60 13.12
C ALA A 241 -31.89 17.50 14.19
N ASP A 242 -31.51 17.84 15.41
CA ASP A 242 -31.56 16.96 16.59
C ASP A 242 -30.88 15.58 16.38
N GLY A 243 -29.81 15.53 15.59
CA GLY A 243 -29.07 14.29 15.30
C GLY A 243 -29.84 13.23 14.50
N TYR A 244 -30.94 13.57 13.82
CA TYR A 244 -31.72 12.58 13.06
C TYR A 244 -30.95 11.99 11.86
N LEU A 245 -31.16 10.71 11.59
CA LEU A 245 -30.83 10.00 10.36
C LEU A 245 -32.11 9.69 9.58
N PRO A 246 -32.05 9.56 8.24
CA PRO A 246 -33.25 9.46 7.40
C PRO A 246 -33.92 8.09 7.44
N GLY A 247 -33.27 7.10 8.06
CA GLY A 247 -33.71 5.70 8.14
C GLY A 247 -32.52 4.76 8.18
N GLY A 248 -32.79 3.47 7.98
CA GLY A 248 -31.79 2.41 7.94
C GLY A 248 -31.00 2.37 6.63
N ARG A 249 -30.37 1.22 6.38
CA ARG A 249 -29.51 0.98 5.22
C ARG A 249 -30.29 1.06 3.92
N THR A 250 -29.60 1.42 2.85
CA THR A 250 -30.20 1.42 1.51
C THR A 250 -30.49 -0.02 1.09
N ALA A 251 -31.71 -0.25 0.61
CA ALA A 251 -32.21 -1.53 0.12
C ALA A 251 -31.25 -2.19 -0.90
N PRO A 252 -31.32 -3.51 -1.09
CA PRO A 252 -32.28 -4.44 -0.49
C PRO A 252 -31.84 -4.97 0.89
N GLY A 253 -32.79 -5.41 1.71
CA GLY A 253 -32.54 -6.17 2.95
C GLY A 253 -32.46 -7.69 2.78
N THR A 254 -32.71 -8.20 1.56
CA THR A 254 -32.63 -9.62 1.20
C THR A 254 -31.79 -9.84 -0.06
N ASN A 255 -31.31 -11.06 -0.28
CA ASN A 255 -30.73 -11.47 -1.56
C ASN A 255 -31.81 -11.95 -2.55
N ARG A 256 -31.40 -12.35 -3.77
CA ARG A 256 -32.29 -12.91 -4.80
C ARG A 256 -33.14 -14.11 -4.36
N GLU A 257 -32.70 -14.86 -3.36
CA GLU A 257 -33.41 -16.01 -2.79
C GLU A 257 -34.41 -15.62 -1.69
N GLY A 258 -34.54 -14.32 -1.38
CA GLY A 258 -35.37 -13.81 -0.29
C GLY A 258 -34.77 -14.07 1.10
N LYS A 259 -33.47 -14.39 1.19
CA LYS A 259 -32.79 -14.59 2.47
C LYS A 259 -32.39 -13.24 3.07
N PRO A 260 -32.76 -12.95 4.34
CA PRO A 260 -32.32 -11.74 5.02
C PRO A 260 -30.80 -11.62 5.06
N GLN A 261 -30.32 -10.39 5.08
CA GLN A 261 -28.89 -10.06 5.01
C GLN A 261 -28.47 -9.20 6.21
N PRO A 262 -27.19 -9.24 6.63
CA PRO A 262 -26.74 -8.60 7.87
C PRO A 262 -26.79 -7.07 7.79
N TRP A 263 -27.12 -6.43 8.91
CA TRP A 263 -27.23 -4.97 9.05
C TRP A 263 -25.87 -4.27 9.13
N THR A 264 -25.10 -4.33 8.05
CA THR A 264 -23.73 -3.82 7.95
C THR A 264 -23.63 -2.29 7.84
N SER A 265 -22.43 -1.74 8.04
CA SER A 265 -22.10 -0.34 7.72
C SER A 265 -22.50 0.07 6.29
N MET A 266 -22.53 1.37 6.02
CA MET A 266 -22.92 1.89 4.70
C MET A 266 -21.98 2.99 4.21
N ILE A 267 -21.50 2.86 2.97
CA ILE A 267 -20.71 3.89 2.31
C ILE A 267 -21.59 5.09 1.98
N VAL A 268 -21.07 6.29 2.26
CA VAL A 268 -21.64 7.58 1.87
C VAL A 268 -20.58 8.41 1.15
N LYS A 269 -21.01 9.26 0.22
CA LYS A 269 -20.16 10.19 -0.53
C LYS A 269 -20.55 11.62 -0.20
N TYR A 270 -19.56 12.50 -0.07
CA TYR A 270 -19.79 13.92 0.17
C TYR A 270 -20.31 14.59 -1.11
N ASP A 271 -21.45 15.25 -1.01
CA ASP A 271 -22.01 16.10 -2.08
C ASP A 271 -21.57 17.54 -1.83
N GLN A 272 -20.65 18.03 -2.65
CA GLN A 272 -20.09 19.38 -2.53
C GLN A 272 -21.13 20.49 -2.73
N ALA A 273 -22.16 20.26 -3.55
CA ALA A 273 -23.16 21.28 -3.85
C ALA A 273 -24.11 21.49 -2.65
N SER A 274 -24.44 20.42 -1.93
CA SER A 274 -25.30 20.49 -0.75
C SER A 274 -24.53 20.53 0.58
N GLY A 275 -23.24 20.19 0.57
CA GLY A 275 -22.42 20.00 1.76
C GLY A 275 -22.83 18.83 2.63
N GLN A 276 -23.53 17.84 2.06
CA GLN A 276 -24.11 16.70 2.78
C GLN A 276 -23.37 15.39 2.47
N TRP A 277 -23.24 14.52 3.47
CA TRP A 277 -22.90 13.12 3.24
C TRP A 277 -24.14 12.35 2.80
N ARG A 278 -24.08 11.73 1.63
CA ARG A 278 -25.22 11.06 1.02
C ARG A 278 -24.93 9.61 0.66
N ASP A 279 -25.92 8.75 0.84
CA ASP A 279 -25.85 7.38 0.37
C ASP A 279 -26.06 7.28 -1.16
N SER A 280 -26.07 6.05 -1.69
CA SER A 280 -26.27 5.80 -3.13
C SER A 280 -27.66 6.20 -3.66
N LYS A 281 -28.63 6.54 -2.79
CA LYS A 281 -29.96 7.05 -3.18
C LYS A 281 -30.10 8.57 -2.94
N GLY A 282 -29.06 9.24 -2.47
CA GLY A 282 -29.08 10.67 -2.18
C GLY A 282 -29.67 11.05 -0.83
N ARG A 283 -29.93 10.09 0.08
CA ARG A 283 -30.45 10.35 1.44
C ARG A 283 -29.34 10.94 2.31
N ASN A 284 -29.67 11.91 3.16
CA ASN A 284 -28.70 12.68 3.95
C ASN A 284 -28.32 11.97 5.26
N PHE A 285 -27.09 11.46 5.34
CA PHE A 285 -26.51 10.78 6.51
C PHE A 285 -25.43 11.61 7.22
N SER A 286 -25.41 12.94 7.04
CA SER A 286 -24.33 13.79 7.59
C SER A 286 -24.17 13.68 9.11
N ASN A 287 -25.25 13.39 9.85
CA ASN A 287 -25.18 13.17 11.30
C ASN A 287 -24.45 11.87 11.69
N GLY A 288 -24.17 10.96 10.75
CA GLY A 288 -23.34 9.79 10.99
C GLY A 288 -21.83 10.05 10.88
N ILE A 289 -21.43 11.22 10.38
CA ILE A 289 -20.03 11.55 10.07
C ILE A 289 -19.59 12.81 10.84
N ARG A 290 -18.39 12.81 11.42
CA ARG A 290 -17.87 13.91 12.26
C ARG A 290 -16.67 14.62 11.62
N PHE A 291 -16.57 14.62 10.31
CA PHE A 291 -15.50 15.31 9.58
C PHE A 291 -15.91 15.68 8.15
N THR A 292 -15.06 16.45 7.50
CA THR A 292 -15.12 16.78 6.07
C THR A 292 -13.85 16.31 5.35
N LEU A 293 -13.98 16.00 4.06
CA LEU A 293 -12.84 15.62 3.21
C LEU A 293 -12.64 16.68 2.12
N PRO A 294 -11.60 17.53 2.23
CA PRO A 294 -11.35 18.59 1.25
C PRO A 294 -10.82 18.06 -0.09
N ASP A 295 -10.36 16.80 -0.12
CA ASP A 295 -9.90 16.11 -1.35
C ASP A 295 -8.75 16.86 -2.04
N THR A 296 -7.81 17.35 -1.25
CA THR A 296 -6.66 18.13 -1.74
C THR A 296 -5.55 17.20 -2.20
N ASP A 297 -5.34 17.13 -3.51
CA ASP A 297 -4.60 16.04 -4.14
C ASP A 297 -3.21 16.46 -4.60
N VAL A 298 -3.04 17.73 -5.01
CA VAL A 298 -1.76 18.25 -5.53
C VAL A 298 -1.41 19.57 -4.85
N PHE A 299 -0.15 19.70 -4.44
CA PHE A 299 0.37 20.88 -3.74
C PHE A 299 1.48 21.53 -4.55
N ALA A 300 1.48 22.85 -4.64
CA ALA A 300 2.55 23.66 -5.20
C ALA A 300 3.42 24.22 -4.06
N ILE A 301 4.73 23.98 -4.13
CA ILE A 301 5.71 24.39 -3.13
C ILE A 301 6.68 25.39 -3.77
N ASP A 302 6.85 26.56 -3.14
CA ASP A 302 7.91 27.50 -3.53
C ASP A 302 9.29 26.94 -3.14
N THR A 303 10.20 26.89 -4.11
CA THR A 303 11.50 26.25 -3.94
C THR A 303 12.50 27.10 -3.15
N GLU A 304 12.22 28.39 -2.93
CA GLU A 304 13.05 29.30 -2.15
C GLU A 304 12.64 29.30 -0.69
N SER A 305 11.38 29.66 -0.39
CA SER A 305 10.82 29.74 0.96
C SER A 305 10.49 28.37 1.54
N LEU A 306 10.34 27.33 0.71
CA LEU A 306 9.93 25.98 1.12
C LEU A 306 8.57 25.97 1.82
N THR A 307 7.65 26.76 1.29
CA THR A 307 6.26 26.87 1.76
C THR A 307 5.30 26.47 0.66
N GLU A 308 4.18 25.87 1.05
CA GLU A 308 3.03 25.69 0.16
C GLU A 308 2.50 27.04 -0.33
N THR A 309 2.26 27.15 -1.63
CA THR A 309 1.74 28.36 -2.28
C THR A 309 0.36 28.17 -2.91
N ALA A 310 -0.01 26.94 -3.25
CA ALA A 310 -1.32 26.57 -3.74
C ALA A 310 -1.57 25.08 -3.53
N SER A 311 -2.84 24.70 -3.53
CA SER A 311 -3.27 23.32 -3.53
C SER A 311 -4.45 23.13 -4.49
N TYR A 312 -4.62 21.92 -5.00
CA TYR A 312 -5.61 21.58 -6.03
C TYR A 312 -6.37 20.34 -5.62
N SER A 313 -7.70 20.46 -5.56
CA SER A 313 -8.59 19.36 -5.21
C SER A 313 -9.25 18.72 -6.43
N HIS A 314 -9.76 17.49 -6.26
CA HIS A 314 -10.53 16.75 -7.26
C HIS A 314 -9.74 16.43 -8.55
N VAL A 315 -8.45 16.18 -8.40
CA VAL A 315 -7.53 15.72 -9.43
C VAL A 315 -7.74 14.22 -9.69
N GLY A 316 -8.03 13.42 -8.67
CA GLY A 316 -8.37 11.99 -8.82
C GLY A 316 -8.14 11.17 -7.55
N THR A 317 -8.59 9.92 -7.55
CA THR A 317 -8.50 9.03 -6.38
C THR A 317 -7.07 8.56 -6.07
N THR A 318 -6.38 8.03 -7.10
CA THR A 318 -5.01 7.50 -6.99
C THR A 318 -4.12 8.17 -8.02
N LEU A 319 -3.09 8.92 -7.59
CA LEU A 319 -2.21 9.70 -8.47
C LEU A 319 -0.86 9.01 -8.65
N PHE A 320 -0.51 8.68 -9.89
CA PHE A 320 0.70 7.91 -10.18
C PHE A 320 1.94 8.78 -10.47
N ASN A 321 1.77 9.88 -11.22
CA ASN A 321 2.87 10.75 -11.61
C ASN A 321 2.41 12.16 -12.02
N LEU A 322 3.34 13.12 -12.03
CA LEU A 322 3.12 14.48 -12.48
C LEU A 322 4.18 14.89 -13.51
N ALA A 323 3.78 15.72 -14.48
CA ALA A 323 4.70 16.39 -15.40
C ALA A 323 4.25 17.82 -15.70
N VAL A 324 5.19 18.76 -15.75
CA VAL A 324 4.93 20.15 -16.15
C VAL A 324 5.23 20.31 -17.63
N ASN A 325 4.31 20.94 -18.38
CA ASN A 325 4.55 21.36 -19.74
C ASN A 325 5.60 22.49 -19.74
N PRO A 326 6.76 22.30 -20.39
CA PRO A 326 7.87 23.24 -20.28
C PRO A 326 7.64 24.58 -21.00
N VAL A 327 6.59 24.69 -21.82
CA VAL A 327 6.32 25.89 -22.62
C VAL A 327 5.24 26.76 -22.00
N ASN A 328 4.16 26.16 -21.47
CA ASN A 328 3.01 26.90 -20.97
C ASN A 328 2.78 26.76 -19.45
N GLY A 329 3.51 25.88 -18.77
CA GLY A 329 3.42 25.68 -17.32
C GLY A 329 2.20 24.88 -16.84
N GLN A 330 1.39 24.31 -17.73
CA GLN A 330 0.32 23.39 -17.32
C GLN A 330 0.89 22.12 -16.69
N VAL A 331 0.19 21.57 -15.70
CA VAL A 331 0.62 20.35 -15.00
C VAL A 331 -0.32 19.22 -15.37
N TYR A 332 0.24 18.10 -15.83
CA TYR A 332 -0.51 16.88 -16.10
C TYR A 332 -0.31 15.90 -14.96
N VAL A 333 -1.37 15.21 -14.58
CA VAL A 333 -1.38 14.22 -13.51
C VAL A 333 -2.02 12.93 -14.02
N SER A 334 -1.26 11.84 -14.05
CA SER A 334 -1.80 10.52 -14.38
C SER A 334 -2.47 9.94 -13.14
N ASN A 335 -3.73 9.52 -13.27
CA ASN A 335 -4.50 9.06 -12.13
C ASN A 335 -5.62 8.08 -12.53
N THR A 336 -6.27 7.52 -11.52
CA THR A 336 -7.52 6.77 -11.65
C THR A 336 -8.57 7.31 -10.69
N GLU A 337 -9.84 7.19 -11.07
CA GLU A 337 -10.99 7.54 -10.24
C GLU A 337 -11.81 6.31 -9.86
N ALA A 338 -11.93 6.03 -8.55
CA ALA A 338 -12.59 4.84 -8.04
C ALA A 338 -14.13 4.98 -7.96
N ASN A 339 -14.83 3.88 -8.21
CA ASN A 339 -16.30 3.77 -8.17
C ASN A 339 -16.81 3.04 -6.91
N ASN A 340 -16.16 3.23 -5.76
CA ASN A 340 -16.49 2.51 -4.52
C ASN A 340 -17.81 2.93 -3.85
N ALA A 341 -18.40 4.06 -4.26
CA ALA A 341 -19.73 4.48 -3.82
C ALA A 341 -20.87 3.67 -4.47
N THR A 342 -20.60 2.99 -5.58
CA THR A 342 -21.56 2.12 -6.26
C THR A 342 -21.58 0.76 -5.58
N ARG A 343 -22.79 0.23 -5.38
CA ARG A 343 -23.08 -1.14 -4.95
C ARG A 343 -23.56 -1.88 -6.18
N PHE A 344 -23.37 -3.16 -6.43
CA PHE A 344 -22.70 -4.24 -5.73
C PHE A 344 -21.63 -4.85 -6.67
N GLU A 345 -21.04 -6.00 -6.35
CA GLU A 345 -20.37 -6.81 -7.41
C GLU A 345 -21.39 -7.74 -8.11
N GLY A 346 -20.99 -8.44 -9.18
CA GLY A 346 -21.85 -9.36 -9.91
C GLY A 346 -22.66 -8.71 -11.03
N ALA A 347 -23.66 -9.42 -11.57
CA ALA A 347 -24.41 -9.00 -12.76
C ALA A 347 -25.37 -7.81 -12.49
N GLY A 348 -25.76 -7.59 -11.24
CA GLY A 348 -26.69 -6.53 -10.86
C GLY A 348 -28.14 -6.80 -11.28
N GLU A 349 -28.51 -8.05 -11.59
CA GLU A 349 -29.86 -8.40 -12.09
C GLU A 349 -30.96 -8.13 -11.06
N PHE A 350 -30.69 -8.45 -9.79
CA PHE A 350 -31.66 -8.35 -8.70
C PHE A 350 -31.87 -6.91 -8.24
N THR A 351 -30.81 -6.09 -8.25
CA THR A 351 -30.83 -4.73 -7.66
C THR A 351 -30.78 -3.60 -8.68
N GLY A 352 -30.39 -3.89 -9.92
CA GLY A 352 -30.14 -2.88 -10.96
C GLY A 352 -28.87 -2.06 -10.72
N SER A 353 -27.91 -2.57 -9.93
CA SER A 353 -26.73 -1.82 -9.52
C SER A 353 -25.49 -2.72 -9.44
N THR A 354 -24.39 -2.35 -10.10
CA THR A 354 -23.13 -3.10 -10.07
C THR A 354 -21.90 -2.25 -10.39
N VAL A 355 -20.73 -2.66 -9.87
CA VAL A 355 -19.40 -2.17 -10.23
C VAL A 355 -18.67 -3.06 -11.24
N GLN A 356 -19.29 -4.14 -11.72
CA GLN A 356 -18.66 -5.11 -12.63
C GLN A 356 -18.04 -4.41 -13.85
N GLY A 357 -16.73 -4.58 -14.05
CA GLY A 357 -15.97 -3.96 -15.14
C GLY A 357 -15.79 -2.44 -15.02
N ASN A 358 -16.32 -1.77 -14.00
CA ASN A 358 -16.27 -0.32 -13.76
C ASN A 358 -15.79 -0.02 -12.33
N ILE A 359 -14.52 -0.35 -12.07
CA ILE A 359 -13.91 -0.29 -10.73
C ILE A 359 -13.16 1.03 -10.54
N ALA A 360 -12.14 1.27 -11.35
CA ALA A 360 -11.35 2.49 -11.32
C ALA A 360 -11.08 2.94 -12.77
N ARG A 361 -11.50 4.16 -13.10
CA ARG A 361 -11.42 4.69 -14.47
C ARG A 361 -10.10 5.41 -14.66
N SER A 362 -9.39 5.13 -15.75
CA SER A 362 -8.10 5.74 -16.06
C SER A 362 -8.25 7.14 -16.64
N GLN A 363 -7.47 8.09 -16.11
CA GLN A 363 -7.62 9.51 -16.43
C GLN A 363 -6.27 10.24 -16.49
N ILE A 364 -6.27 11.37 -17.19
CA ILE A 364 -5.27 12.43 -17.01
C ILE A 364 -5.99 13.67 -16.53
N SER A 365 -5.52 14.26 -15.45
CA SER A 365 -6.03 15.55 -14.97
C SER A 365 -5.04 16.65 -15.35
N VAL A 366 -5.58 17.77 -15.83
CA VAL A 366 -4.82 18.95 -16.24
C VAL A 366 -5.04 20.05 -15.21
N ILE A 367 -3.96 20.54 -14.63
CA ILE A 367 -3.96 21.69 -13.73
C ILE A 367 -3.45 22.89 -14.52
N SER A 368 -4.24 23.96 -14.53
CA SER A 368 -3.91 25.28 -15.06
C SER A 368 -3.64 26.24 -13.89
N PRO A 369 -2.39 26.37 -13.41
CA PRO A 369 -2.08 27.08 -12.16
C PRO A 369 -2.49 28.56 -12.17
N LEU A 370 -2.51 29.17 -13.35
CA LEU A 370 -2.84 30.58 -13.57
C LEU A 370 -4.34 30.84 -13.81
N ALA A 371 -5.17 29.79 -13.88
CA ALA A 371 -6.61 29.94 -14.01
C ALA A 371 -7.23 30.46 -12.70
N ALA A 372 -8.46 31.00 -12.79
CA ALA A 372 -9.21 31.41 -11.61
C ALA A 372 -9.50 30.22 -10.70
N GLU A 373 -9.51 30.46 -9.39
CA GLU A 373 -9.85 29.45 -8.37
C GLU A 373 -11.19 28.77 -8.70
N GLY A 374 -11.24 27.44 -8.55
CA GLY A 374 -12.39 26.62 -8.95
C GLY A 374 -12.48 26.30 -10.45
N GLN A 375 -11.56 26.80 -11.28
CA GLN A 375 -11.44 26.45 -12.71
C GLN A 375 -10.05 25.89 -13.06
N GLN A 376 -9.26 25.55 -12.05
CA GLN A 376 -7.86 25.17 -12.23
C GLN A 376 -7.68 23.72 -12.65
N VAL A 377 -8.60 22.83 -12.31
CA VAL A 377 -8.46 21.39 -12.57
C VAL A 377 -9.46 20.96 -13.64
N SER A 378 -8.99 20.19 -14.62
CA SER A 378 -9.83 19.65 -15.68
C SER A 378 -9.49 18.18 -15.93
N VAL A 379 -10.47 17.30 -15.73
CA VAL A 379 -10.32 15.84 -15.84
C VAL A 379 -10.51 15.37 -17.28
N ARG A 380 -9.68 14.42 -17.73
CA ARG A 380 -9.69 13.84 -19.08
C ARG A 380 -9.81 12.30 -19.01
N PRO A 381 -11.03 11.75 -19.12
CA PRO A 381 -11.24 10.30 -19.11
C PRO A 381 -10.63 9.62 -20.34
N LEU A 382 -9.68 8.70 -20.17
CA LEU A 382 -8.90 8.20 -21.29
C LEU A 382 -9.67 7.26 -22.23
N ASN A 383 -10.70 6.59 -21.70
CA ASN A 383 -11.41 5.50 -22.38
C ASN A 383 -12.85 5.88 -22.73
N THR A 384 -13.04 6.97 -23.49
CA THR A 384 -14.37 7.48 -23.87
C THR A 384 -15.20 6.53 -24.74
N HIS A 385 -14.59 5.48 -25.29
CA HIS A 385 -15.24 4.43 -26.08
C HIS A 385 -15.89 3.31 -25.25
N ILE A 386 -15.61 3.22 -23.94
CA ILE A 386 -16.18 2.19 -23.08
C ILE A 386 -17.62 2.59 -22.70
N ASP A 387 -18.58 1.75 -23.04
CA ASP A 387 -19.92 1.82 -22.48
C ASP A 387 -19.97 1.07 -21.15
N TYR A 388 -19.94 1.81 -20.05
CA TYR A 388 -20.02 1.23 -18.69
C TYR A 388 -21.41 0.68 -18.33
N ALA A 389 -22.39 0.73 -19.24
CA ALA A 389 -23.62 -0.04 -19.13
C ALA A 389 -23.50 -1.47 -19.71
N ASP A 390 -22.49 -1.76 -20.53
CA ASP A 390 -22.19 -3.10 -21.07
C ASP A 390 -21.13 -3.81 -20.22
N LEU A 391 -21.59 -4.49 -19.16
CA LEU A 391 -20.79 -4.91 -18.01
C LEU A 391 -19.82 -6.07 -18.26
N LYS A 392 -19.99 -6.82 -19.36
CA LYS A 392 -19.00 -7.81 -19.85
C LYS A 392 -18.23 -7.33 -21.08
N GLY A 393 -18.52 -6.12 -21.59
CA GLY A 393 -17.84 -5.44 -22.68
C GLY A 393 -17.79 -6.16 -24.03
N ASN A 394 -17.52 -5.41 -25.10
CA ASN A 394 -17.17 -5.96 -26.41
C ASN A 394 -15.65 -6.18 -26.51
N GLY A 395 -15.21 -7.40 -26.84
CA GLY A 395 -13.80 -7.81 -26.85
C GLY A 395 -12.90 -7.03 -27.81
N GLU A 396 -13.46 -6.38 -28.84
CA GLU A 396 -12.70 -5.57 -29.79
C GLU A 396 -12.21 -4.22 -29.20
N LEU A 397 -12.80 -3.75 -28.09
CA LEU A 397 -12.49 -2.43 -27.51
C LEU A 397 -11.14 -2.39 -26.80
N LYS A 398 -10.67 -3.53 -26.27
CA LYS A 398 -9.45 -3.61 -25.46
C LYS A 398 -8.21 -3.07 -26.18
N ALA A 399 -8.15 -3.23 -27.50
CA ALA A 399 -7.04 -2.77 -28.34
C ALA A 399 -6.78 -1.26 -28.21
N TYR A 400 -7.82 -0.48 -27.88
CA TYR A 400 -7.78 0.98 -27.73
C TYR A 400 -7.72 1.42 -26.25
N THR A 401 -7.97 0.51 -25.31
CA THR A 401 -8.13 0.84 -23.89
C THR A 401 -6.79 1.05 -23.18
N LEU A 402 -6.75 2.08 -22.34
CA LEU A 402 -5.66 2.40 -21.44
C LEU A 402 -6.05 2.07 -19.99
N SER A 403 -5.37 1.11 -19.40
CA SER A 403 -5.47 0.74 -17.97
C SER A 403 -4.62 1.71 -17.12
N THR A 404 -3.99 1.23 -16.05
CA THR A 404 -3.27 2.04 -15.05
C THR A 404 -2.19 2.94 -15.67
N PRO A 405 -2.39 4.28 -15.68
CA PRO A 405 -1.45 5.23 -16.26
C PRO A 405 -0.38 5.59 -15.22
N THR A 406 0.86 5.18 -15.45
CA THR A 406 1.98 5.38 -14.51
C THR A 406 2.75 6.67 -14.81
N GLN A 407 3.98 6.62 -15.31
CA GLN A 407 4.83 7.80 -15.48
C GLN A 407 4.42 8.69 -16.68
N LEU A 408 4.65 10.00 -16.56
CA LEU A 408 4.47 11.01 -17.61
C LEU A 408 5.79 11.63 -18.07
N ALA A 409 5.86 12.06 -19.34
CA ALA A 409 6.87 12.97 -19.86
C ALA A 409 6.29 13.87 -20.96
N VAL A 410 6.69 15.14 -20.97
CA VAL A 410 6.27 16.12 -21.98
C VAL A 410 7.42 16.38 -22.94
N SER A 411 7.13 16.48 -24.23
CA SER A 411 8.11 16.89 -25.24
C SER A 411 8.64 18.30 -24.96
N ARG A 412 9.88 18.57 -25.38
CA ARG A 412 10.56 19.85 -25.10
C ARG A 412 9.82 21.07 -25.69
N ASP A 413 9.13 20.87 -26.80
CA ASP A 413 8.29 21.87 -27.47
C ASP A 413 6.89 22.01 -26.84
N GLY A 414 6.58 21.22 -25.81
CA GLY A 414 5.30 21.26 -25.11
C GLY A 414 4.11 20.72 -25.92
N GLN A 415 4.35 20.10 -27.08
CA GLN A 415 3.28 19.67 -27.98
C GLN A 415 2.72 18.28 -27.68
N TRP A 416 3.50 17.39 -27.07
CA TRP A 416 3.17 15.99 -26.88
C TRP A 416 3.38 15.55 -25.44
N LEU A 417 2.39 14.83 -24.90
CA LEU A 417 2.48 14.13 -23.62
C LEU A 417 2.60 12.63 -23.87
N TYR A 418 3.59 11.99 -23.26
CA TYR A 418 3.80 10.55 -23.27
C TYR A 418 3.46 9.98 -21.88
N ASN A 419 2.74 8.87 -21.84
CA ASN A 419 2.34 8.20 -20.60
C ASN A 419 2.60 6.69 -20.68
N ALA A 420 3.35 6.14 -19.73
CA ALA A 420 3.53 4.70 -19.60
C ALA A 420 2.27 4.06 -19.00
N VAL A 421 1.68 3.08 -19.69
CA VAL A 421 0.43 2.42 -19.26
C VAL A 421 0.69 0.92 -19.09
N ILE A 422 0.84 0.51 -17.82
CA ILE A 422 1.40 -0.81 -17.46
C ILE A 422 0.50 -1.97 -17.88
N GLY A 423 -0.80 -1.90 -17.57
CA GLY A 423 -1.71 -3.02 -17.81
C GLY A 423 -2.16 -3.17 -19.26
N SER A 424 -1.89 -2.19 -20.12
CA SER A 424 -2.28 -2.20 -21.53
C SER A 424 -1.09 -2.48 -22.46
N ASN A 425 0.13 -2.63 -21.92
CA ASN A 425 1.36 -2.77 -22.71
C ASN A 425 1.53 -1.62 -23.73
N LYS A 426 1.29 -0.37 -23.30
CA LYS A 426 1.32 0.82 -24.18
C LYS A 426 2.12 1.97 -23.57
N VAL A 427 2.70 2.78 -24.44
CA VAL A 427 2.96 4.19 -24.16
C VAL A 427 1.89 5.00 -24.90
N ALA A 428 0.98 5.61 -24.14
CA ALA A 428 -0.01 6.51 -24.70
C ALA A 428 0.62 7.85 -25.05
N VAL A 429 0.25 8.40 -26.19
CA VAL A 429 0.82 9.65 -26.74
C VAL A 429 -0.33 10.58 -27.11
N PHE A 430 -0.34 11.76 -26.49
CA PHE A 430 -1.43 12.74 -26.63
C PHE A 430 -0.92 14.09 -27.12
N PRO A 431 -1.63 14.76 -28.04
CA PRO A 431 -1.42 16.18 -28.29
C PRO A 431 -1.77 16.98 -27.04
N ALA A 432 -0.82 17.73 -26.49
CA ALA A 432 -1.02 18.56 -25.30
C ALA A 432 -2.20 19.51 -25.47
N ALA A 433 -2.28 20.20 -26.62
CA ALA A 433 -3.36 21.13 -26.93
C ALA A 433 -4.76 20.49 -26.88
N GLN A 434 -4.89 19.18 -27.11
CA GLN A 434 -6.16 18.47 -27.02
C GLN A 434 -6.57 18.21 -25.55
N LEU A 435 -5.60 17.88 -24.69
CA LEU A 435 -5.84 17.72 -23.25
C LEU A 435 -6.20 19.06 -22.58
N GLU A 436 -5.63 20.17 -23.06
CA GLU A 436 -5.76 21.48 -22.43
C GLU A 436 -7.07 22.23 -22.77
N GLN A 437 -7.83 21.77 -23.76
CA GLN A 437 -9.02 22.48 -24.26
C GLN A 437 -10.31 21.70 -24.03
N ASP A 438 -11.24 22.27 -23.26
CA ASP A 438 -12.50 21.62 -22.90
C ASP A 438 -13.39 21.23 -24.09
N LYS A 439 -13.25 21.90 -25.24
CA LYS A 439 -14.04 21.61 -26.45
C LYS A 439 -13.89 20.17 -26.98
N TYR A 440 -12.84 19.46 -26.55
CA TYR A 440 -12.62 18.05 -26.90
C TYR A 440 -13.23 17.07 -25.88
N TRP A 441 -13.78 17.57 -24.76
CA TRP A 441 -14.16 16.75 -23.60
C TRP A 441 -15.53 17.12 -23.00
N ASP A 442 -16.19 18.15 -23.52
CA ASP A 442 -17.43 18.69 -22.94
C ASP A 442 -18.71 18.11 -23.55
N GLY A 443 -18.60 17.22 -24.54
CA GLY A 443 -19.72 16.59 -25.25
C GLY A 443 -20.50 17.55 -26.15
N LYS A 444 -20.02 18.77 -26.40
CA LYS A 444 -20.74 19.82 -27.16
C LYS A 444 -20.20 20.04 -28.57
N GLY A 445 -18.98 19.57 -28.89
CA GLY A 445 -18.30 19.83 -30.15
C GLY A 445 -18.84 19.04 -31.37
N GLY A 446 -19.71 18.06 -31.14
CA GLY A 446 -20.09 17.07 -32.15
C GLY A 446 -18.96 16.05 -32.39
N VAL A 447 -19.27 14.94 -33.06
CA VAL A 447 -18.37 13.75 -33.15
C VAL A 447 -16.99 14.05 -33.74
N GLU A 448 -16.87 15.06 -34.63
CA GLU A 448 -15.59 15.41 -35.27
C GLU A 448 -14.67 16.29 -34.41
N GLN A 449 -15.21 16.96 -33.38
CA GLN A 449 -14.41 17.82 -32.49
C GLN A 449 -14.18 17.19 -31.12
N GLU A 450 -14.90 16.13 -30.75
CA GLU A 450 -14.73 15.42 -29.49
C GLU A 450 -13.49 14.50 -29.50
N TYR A 451 -12.89 14.25 -28.34
CA TYR A 451 -11.83 13.25 -28.18
C TYR A 451 -12.36 11.84 -28.47
N SER A 452 -11.67 11.15 -29.38
CA SER A 452 -11.92 9.75 -29.72
C SER A 452 -10.72 8.90 -29.30
N ALA A 453 -10.89 8.05 -28.29
CA ALA A 453 -9.88 7.10 -27.85
C ALA A 453 -9.45 6.12 -28.96
N ILE A 454 -10.40 5.72 -29.83
CA ILE A 454 -10.12 4.85 -30.98
C ILE A 454 -9.17 5.53 -31.96
N ALA A 455 -9.42 6.81 -32.29
CA ALA A 455 -8.54 7.57 -33.17
C ALA A 455 -7.19 7.89 -32.50
N ALA A 456 -7.20 8.20 -31.20
CA ALA A 456 -5.99 8.48 -30.44
C ALA A 456 -5.00 7.30 -30.41
N ASN A 457 -5.51 6.06 -30.49
CA ASN A 457 -4.70 4.85 -30.52
C ASN A 457 -3.72 4.80 -31.71
N GLU A 458 -3.98 5.50 -32.82
CA GLU A 458 -3.01 5.60 -33.93
C GLU A 458 -1.68 6.25 -33.52
N ASN A 459 -1.70 7.10 -32.48
CA ASN A 459 -0.51 7.74 -31.93
C ASN A 459 0.16 6.90 -30.84
N HIS A 460 -0.56 5.95 -30.23
CA HIS A 460 -0.04 5.16 -29.13
C HIS A 460 1.00 4.15 -29.62
N ILE A 461 1.93 3.79 -28.73
CA ILE A 461 3.04 2.90 -29.04
C ILE A 461 2.84 1.61 -28.24
N ASP A 462 2.76 0.48 -28.93
CA ASP A 462 2.73 -0.83 -28.27
C ASP A 462 4.11 -1.17 -27.72
N VAL A 463 4.18 -1.44 -26.42
CA VAL A 463 5.41 -1.80 -25.71
C VAL A 463 5.08 -2.93 -24.75
N SER A 464 5.44 -4.15 -25.14
CA SER A 464 5.23 -5.34 -24.31
C SER A 464 6.11 -5.33 -23.06
N GLY A 465 5.62 -5.97 -22.00
CA GLY A 465 6.34 -6.16 -20.73
C GLY A 465 5.89 -5.22 -19.61
N GLY A 466 4.76 -4.54 -19.76
CA GLY A 466 4.22 -3.64 -18.74
C GLY A 466 5.06 -2.36 -18.55
N PRO A 467 4.91 -1.35 -19.44
CA PRO A 467 5.57 -0.06 -19.32
C PRO A 467 5.25 0.63 -18.00
N ALA A 468 6.27 0.93 -17.21
CA ALA A 468 6.12 1.52 -15.87
C ALA A 468 6.91 2.82 -15.66
N GLY A 469 7.88 3.10 -16.53
CA GLY A 469 8.64 4.35 -16.53
C GLY A 469 9.14 4.71 -17.92
N LEU A 470 9.37 6.00 -18.16
CA LEU A 470 9.81 6.49 -19.47
C LEU A 470 10.69 7.75 -19.40
N LEU A 471 11.47 7.98 -20.46
CA LEU A 471 12.30 9.17 -20.63
C LEU A 471 12.43 9.53 -22.12
N LEU A 472 12.22 10.80 -22.45
CA LEU A 472 12.51 11.35 -23.78
C LEU A 472 13.98 11.79 -23.84
N SER A 473 14.76 11.25 -24.77
CA SER A 473 16.17 11.64 -24.93
C SER A 473 16.30 13.10 -25.36
N ARG A 474 17.31 13.80 -24.82
CA ARG A 474 17.60 15.20 -25.13
C ARG A 474 18.34 15.38 -26.45
N GLN A 475 19.07 14.36 -26.89
CA GLN A 475 19.97 14.45 -28.04
C GLN A 475 19.61 13.53 -29.20
N HIS A 476 18.99 12.39 -28.90
CA HIS A 476 18.64 11.39 -29.88
C HIS A 476 17.14 11.37 -30.12
N ASN A 477 16.71 10.89 -31.29
CA ASN A 477 15.29 10.66 -31.58
C ASN A 477 14.76 9.39 -30.87
N ALA A 478 14.90 9.34 -29.55
CA ALA A 478 14.67 8.14 -28.76
C ALA A 478 13.71 8.40 -27.58
N LEU A 479 12.82 7.43 -27.38
CA LEU A 479 12.05 7.23 -26.16
C LEU A 479 12.63 5.99 -25.46
N TYR A 480 13.06 6.15 -24.22
CA TYR A 480 13.46 5.04 -23.36
C TYR A 480 12.30 4.64 -22.46
N VAL A 481 12.02 3.34 -22.34
CA VAL A 481 10.90 2.79 -21.57
C VAL A 481 11.41 1.66 -20.68
N TYR A 482 11.06 1.69 -19.40
CA TYR A 482 11.26 0.59 -18.46
C TYR A 482 10.01 -0.28 -18.42
N THR A 483 10.19 -1.59 -18.60
CA THR A 483 9.10 -2.58 -18.57
C THR A 483 9.25 -3.49 -17.35
N ARG A 484 8.19 -3.59 -16.53
CA ARG A 484 8.24 -4.22 -15.19
C ARG A 484 8.04 -5.73 -15.21
N PHE A 485 7.28 -6.27 -16.17
CA PHE A 485 6.95 -7.70 -16.24
C PHE A 485 8.16 -8.54 -16.63
N ASP A 486 8.91 -8.12 -17.64
CA ASP A 486 10.11 -8.79 -18.14
C ASP A 486 11.43 -8.13 -17.67
N ASN A 487 11.34 -7.04 -16.89
CA ASN A 487 12.47 -6.28 -16.35
C ASN A 487 13.46 -5.82 -17.42
N SER A 488 12.99 -5.04 -18.40
CA SER A 488 13.80 -4.60 -19.54
C SER A 488 13.88 -3.07 -19.70
N LEU A 489 14.97 -2.61 -20.30
CA LEU A 489 15.09 -1.27 -20.87
C LEU A 489 14.86 -1.32 -22.38
N VAL A 490 13.86 -0.61 -22.86
CA VAL A 490 13.45 -0.57 -24.26
C VAL A 490 13.75 0.80 -24.85
N ARG A 491 14.36 0.83 -26.03
CA ARG A 491 14.59 2.03 -26.82
C ARG A 491 13.68 2.03 -28.04
N ILE A 492 12.94 3.11 -28.23
CA ILE A 492 11.97 3.29 -29.31
C ILE A 492 12.35 4.52 -30.12
N ASP A 493 12.27 4.44 -31.44
CA ASP A 493 12.38 5.62 -32.32
C ASP A 493 11.06 6.42 -32.28
N ARG A 494 11.15 7.72 -32.02
CA ARG A 494 9.96 8.55 -31.75
C ARG A 494 9.12 8.88 -32.98
N ASP A 495 9.70 8.82 -34.18
CA ASP A 495 8.97 9.15 -35.40
C ASP A 495 8.30 7.91 -36.01
N SER A 496 9.00 6.77 -36.00
CA SER A 496 8.50 5.52 -36.57
C SER A 496 7.75 4.64 -35.56
N HIS A 497 7.82 4.97 -34.27
CA HIS A 497 7.27 4.19 -33.14
C HIS A 497 7.82 2.75 -33.06
N ARG A 498 8.95 2.47 -33.69
CA ARG A 498 9.54 1.14 -33.72
C ARG A 498 10.44 0.91 -32.52
N GLU A 499 10.29 -0.25 -31.88
CA GLU A 499 11.28 -0.76 -30.94
C GLU A 499 12.60 -1.01 -31.69
N MET A 500 13.65 -0.29 -31.27
CA MET A 500 14.98 -0.34 -31.88
C MET A 500 15.93 -1.23 -31.09
N GLN A 501 15.71 -1.36 -29.78
CA GLN A 501 16.53 -2.15 -28.88
C GLN A 501 15.73 -2.51 -27.63
N ARG A 502 15.92 -3.74 -27.14
CA ARG A 502 15.46 -4.20 -25.82
C ARG A 502 16.62 -4.87 -25.11
N ILE A 503 16.85 -4.48 -23.87
CA ILE A 503 17.91 -5.01 -23.03
C ILE A 503 17.27 -5.54 -21.76
N ALA A 504 17.33 -6.86 -21.57
CA ALA A 504 16.96 -7.47 -20.31
C ALA A 504 17.93 -7.00 -19.21
N LEU A 505 17.39 -6.47 -18.12
CA LEU A 505 18.17 -6.08 -16.97
C LEU A 505 18.39 -7.32 -16.09
N ALA A 506 19.58 -7.41 -15.50
CA ALA A 506 19.88 -8.53 -14.63
C ALA A 506 18.97 -8.53 -13.40
N THR A 507 18.68 -9.70 -12.82
CA THR A 507 17.67 -9.85 -11.77
C THR A 507 18.09 -10.89 -10.74
N LEU A 508 17.67 -10.69 -9.50
CA LEU A 508 17.75 -11.68 -8.41
C LEU A 508 16.43 -12.44 -8.24
N GLU A 509 15.38 -12.06 -8.97
CA GLU A 509 14.07 -12.70 -8.92
C GLU A 509 14.10 -14.05 -9.67
N PRO A 510 13.71 -15.17 -9.04
CA PRO A 510 13.56 -16.44 -9.74
C PRO A 510 12.49 -16.37 -10.83
N GLU A 511 12.68 -17.10 -11.94
CA GLU A 511 11.71 -17.15 -13.05
C GLU A 511 10.31 -17.57 -12.57
N SER A 512 10.24 -18.52 -11.63
CA SER A 512 8.97 -18.99 -11.05
C SER A 512 8.21 -17.90 -10.30
N PHE A 513 8.91 -16.91 -9.73
CA PHE A 513 8.30 -15.77 -9.05
C PHE A 513 7.83 -14.72 -10.07
N SER A 514 8.70 -14.31 -11.00
CA SER A 514 8.37 -13.26 -11.96
C SER A 514 7.26 -13.67 -12.95
N ALA A 515 7.09 -14.97 -13.21
CA ALA A 515 6.11 -15.50 -14.16
C ALA A 515 4.64 -15.12 -13.84
N GLY A 516 4.30 -14.85 -12.58
CA GLY A 516 2.95 -14.46 -12.16
C GLY A 516 2.69 -12.96 -12.10
N ARG A 517 3.73 -12.12 -12.26
CA ARG A 517 3.64 -10.67 -12.01
C ARG A 517 2.60 -9.96 -12.85
N PHE A 518 2.51 -10.31 -14.13
CA PHE A 518 1.62 -9.65 -15.07
C PHE A 518 0.14 -9.73 -14.63
N MET A 519 -0.27 -10.81 -13.95
CA MET A 519 -1.65 -11.00 -13.49
C MET A 519 -2.12 -9.96 -12.49
N LEU A 520 -1.20 -9.31 -11.76
CA LEU A 520 -1.54 -8.20 -10.88
C LEU A 520 -2.02 -6.98 -11.67
N TYR A 521 -1.42 -6.71 -12.84
CA TYR A 521 -1.52 -5.42 -13.53
C TYR A 521 -2.24 -5.47 -14.88
N ASP A 522 -2.19 -6.59 -15.59
CA ASP A 522 -2.59 -6.71 -17.00
C ASP A 522 -4.11 -6.65 -17.20
N GLY A 523 -4.61 -5.44 -17.46
CA GLY A 523 -6.02 -5.18 -17.74
C GLY A 523 -6.55 -5.90 -18.97
N GLN A 524 -5.70 -6.13 -19.98
CA GLN A 524 -6.07 -6.84 -21.21
C GLN A 524 -6.39 -8.30 -20.92
N ARG A 525 -5.64 -8.91 -20.00
CA ARG A 525 -5.85 -10.28 -19.54
C ARG A 525 -7.00 -10.42 -18.55
N SER A 526 -7.25 -9.40 -17.73
CA SER A 526 -8.08 -9.53 -16.52
C SER A 526 -9.50 -9.00 -16.62
N SER A 527 -9.79 -8.06 -17.53
CA SER A 527 -11.14 -7.50 -17.75
C SER A 527 -11.51 -7.51 -19.23
N SER A 528 -12.79 -7.46 -19.59
CA SER A 528 -13.21 -7.43 -21.00
C SER A 528 -13.05 -6.09 -21.70
N ASN A 529 -13.13 -4.99 -20.96
CA ASN A 529 -12.90 -3.67 -21.54
C ASN A 529 -11.42 -3.30 -21.57
N GLY A 530 -10.55 -4.02 -20.84
CA GLY A 530 -9.10 -3.82 -20.84
C GLY A 530 -8.61 -2.77 -19.84
N GLU A 531 -9.50 -2.16 -19.06
CA GLU A 531 -9.17 -1.04 -18.17
C GLU A 531 -8.77 -1.50 -16.77
N ALA A 532 -9.45 -2.53 -16.23
CA ALA A 532 -9.32 -2.96 -14.85
C ALA A 532 -8.51 -4.26 -14.68
N SER A 533 -7.71 -4.30 -13.61
CA SER A 533 -6.99 -5.47 -13.09
C SER A 533 -7.03 -5.53 -11.56
N CYS A 534 -6.40 -6.53 -10.95
CA CYS A 534 -6.30 -6.63 -9.49
C CYS A 534 -5.66 -5.37 -8.88
N ALA A 535 -4.69 -4.76 -9.57
CA ALA A 535 -4.04 -3.52 -9.20
C ALA A 535 -4.94 -2.27 -9.26
N SER A 536 -6.21 -2.39 -9.65
CA SER A 536 -7.18 -1.28 -9.58
C SER A 536 -7.58 -0.95 -8.14
N CYS A 537 -7.61 -1.96 -7.26
CA CYS A 537 -7.81 -1.80 -5.82
C CYS A 537 -6.50 -2.10 -5.06
N HIS A 538 -5.77 -3.14 -5.49
CA HIS A 538 -4.53 -3.56 -4.84
C HIS A 538 -3.31 -2.88 -5.46
N ILE A 539 -3.24 -1.55 -5.33
CA ILE A 539 -2.25 -0.73 -6.02
C ILE A 539 -0.82 -1.22 -5.69
N PHE A 540 -0.10 -1.74 -6.69
CA PHE A 540 1.22 -2.38 -6.54
C PHE A 540 1.27 -3.52 -5.50
N GLY A 541 0.18 -4.29 -5.41
CA GLY A 541 0.00 -5.38 -4.46
C GLY A 541 -0.42 -4.93 -3.06
N ASP A 542 -0.60 -3.63 -2.84
CA ASP A 542 -1.00 -3.09 -1.54
C ASP A 542 -2.50 -2.72 -1.52
N THR A 543 -2.86 -1.51 -1.10
CA THR A 543 -4.24 -1.05 -0.91
C THR A 543 -4.43 0.35 -1.49
N ASP A 544 -5.64 0.62 -1.98
CA ASP A 544 -6.13 1.93 -2.41
C ASP A 544 -6.59 2.80 -1.23
N HIS A 545 -6.55 2.26 -0.01
CA HIS A 545 -7.05 2.89 1.22
C HIS A 545 -8.55 3.19 1.24
N LEU A 546 -9.34 2.53 0.38
CA LEU A 546 -10.79 2.66 0.34
C LEU A 546 -11.48 1.43 0.90
N SER A 547 -12.74 1.62 1.30
CA SER A 547 -13.69 0.52 1.50
C SER A 547 -14.64 0.41 0.31
N TRP A 548 -15.01 -0.83 0.00
CA TRP A 548 -15.88 -1.20 -1.11
C TRP A 548 -17.04 -2.07 -0.64
N ASN A 549 -18.25 -1.79 -1.11
CA ASN A 549 -19.41 -2.66 -0.85
C ASN A 549 -19.57 -3.70 -1.96
N LEU A 550 -18.66 -4.67 -1.98
CA LEU A 550 -18.64 -5.79 -2.94
C LEU A 550 -19.45 -6.98 -2.43
N GLY A 551 -20.63 -6.74 -1.84
CA GLY A 551 -21.62 -7.82 -1.69
C GLY A 551 -22.15 -8.23 -3.05
N ASN A 552 -22.69 -9.45 -3.20
CA ASN A 552 -23.34 -9.92 -4.41
C ASN A 552 -24.79 -10.35 -4.11
N PRO A 553 -25.77 -9.47 -4.28
CA PRO A 553 -27.17 -9.81 -4.00
C PRO A 553 -27.77 -10.80 -5.01
N ASP A 554 -27.13 -11.01 -6.16
CA ASP A 554 -27.53 -12.02 -7.15
C ASP A 554 -27.11 -13.44 -6.74
N ALA A 555 -26.18 -13.57 -5.80
CA ALA A 555 -25.67 -14.84 -5.30
C ALA A 555 -26.43 -15.33 -4.05
N GLY A 556 -26.46 -16.65 -3.88
CA GLY A 556 -26.91 -17.30 -2.65
C GLY A 556 -25.87 -17.20 -1.52
N ASN A 557 -26.32 -17.46 -0.30
CA ASN A 557 -25.42 -17.54 0.86
C ASN A 557 -24.56 -18.82 0.79
N ALA A 558 -23.34 -18.75 1.30
CA ALA A 558 -22.47 -19.91 1.48
C ALA A 558 -22.29 -20.25 2.98
N ARG A 559 -21.45 -21.23 3.29
CA ARG A 559 -21.18 -21.64 4.68
C ARG A 559 -19.69 -21.66 4.97
N ASN A 560 -19.30 -21.09 6.09
CA ASN A 560 -17.93 -21.01 6.57
C ASN A 560 -17.45 -22.34 7.17
N PRO A 561 -16.48 -23.02 6.55
CA PRO A 561 -15.93 -24.28 7.05
C PRO A 561 -14.84 -24.10 8.11
N GLN A 562 -14.38 -22.87 8.38
CA GLN A 562 -13.16 -22.61 9.15
C GLN A 562 -13.26 -23.00 10.63
N PRO A 563 -12.10 -23.21 11.28
CA PRO A 563 -12.03 -23.34 12.73
C PRO A 563 -12.69 -22.14 13.40
N PHE A 564 -13.54 -22.41 14.38
CA PHE A 564 -14.15 -21.37 15.23
C PHE A 564 -13.94 -21.75 16.71
N PRO A 565 -12.70 -21.69 17.23
CA PRO A 565 -12.40 -22.14 18.59
C PRO A 565 -13.19 -21.36 19.65
N THR A 566 -13.51 -20.10 19.37
CA THR A 566 -14.20 -19.17 20.27
C THR A 566 -15.71 -19.11 20.04
N GLN A 567 -16.31 -20.08 19.35
CA GLN A 567 -17.74 -20.06 19.00
C GLN A 567 -18.67 -19.94 20.22
N ASN A 568 -18.27 -20.50 21.36
CA ASN A 568 -19.03 -20.45 22.61
C ASN A 568 -19.03 -19.04 23.23
N LEU A 569 -17.99 -18.23 22.98
CA LEU A 569 -17.92 -16.85 23.47
C LEU A 569 -18.98 -15.94 22.82
N SER A 570 -19.49 -16.31 21.65
CA SER A 570 -20.50 -15.50 20.96
C SER A 570 -21.81 -15.37 21.75
N GLU A 571 -22.14 -16.33 22.63
CA GLU A 571 -23.35 -16.30 23.46
C GLU A 571 -23.10 -15.74 24.87
N LEU A 572 -21.86 -15.39 25.20
CA LEU A 572 -21.43 -15.08 26.57
C LEU A 572 -22.19 -13.89 27.17
N GLY A 573 -22.40 -12.82 26.40
CA GLY A 573 -23.19 -11.65 26.83
C GLY A 573 -24.59 -12.06 27.29
N CYS A 574 -25.31 -12.81 26.46
CA CYS A 574 -26.65 -13.31 26.76
C CYS A 574 -26.76 -14.19 27.98
N LEU A 575 -25.74 -15.02 28.18
CA LEU A 575 -25.68 -15.94 29.30
C LEU A 575 -25.43 -15.21 30.63
N LEU A 576 -24.79 -14.04 30.59
CA LEU A 576 -24.44 -13.25 31.78
C LEU A 576 -25.50 -12.20 32.16
N VAL A 577 -26.16 -11.57 31.17
CA VAL A 577 -27.16 -10.50 31.42
C VAL A 577 -28.62 -10.95 31.28
N GLY A 578 -28.88 -12.12 30.71
CA GLY A 578 -30.22 -12.71 30.54
C GLY A 578 -30.82 -12.47 29.15
N SER A 579 -31.77 -13.33 28.75
CA SER A 579 -32.36 -13.36 27.40
C SER A 579 -33.17 -12.13 27.00
N ASP A 580 -33.54 -11.30 27.97
CA ASP A 580 -34.37 -10.11 27.76
C ASP A 580 -33.53 -8.87 27.38
N GLU A 581 -32.20 -9.02 27.33
CA GLU A 581 -31.27 -7.95 26.99
C GLU A 581 -31.04 -7.85 25.47
N GLU A 582 -30.91 -6.63 24.97
CA GLU A 582 -30.93 -6.29 23.54
C GLU A 582 -29.76 -6.93 22.76
N SER A 583 -28.61 -7.17 23.40
CA SER A 583 -27.48 -7.89 22.81
C SER A 583 -27.81 -9.34 22.43
N CYS A 584 -28.88 -9.92 22.97
CA CYS A 584 -29.35 -11.25 22.58
C CYS A 584 -30.17 -11.28 21.30
N GLN A 585 -30.80 -10.16 20.98
CA GLN A 585 -31.51 -10.02 19.72
C GLN A 585 -30.53 -9.93 18.54
N LEU A 586 -29.30 -9.43 18.78
CA LEU A 586 -28.22 -9.42 17.77
C LEU A 586 -27.83 -10.83 17.30
N LEU A 587 -27.89 -11.83 18.18
CA LEU A 587 -27.59 -13.22 17.81
C LEU A 587 -28.64 -13.83 16.89
N GLU A 588 -29.88 -13.36 16.94
CA GLU A 588 -30.93 -13.77 16.00
C GLU A 588 -30.71 -13.19 14.59
N LEU A 589 -29.91 -12.12 14.49
CA LEU A 589 -29.63 -11.38 13.27
C LEU A 589 -28.20 -11.57 12.74
N ILE A 590 -27.35 -12.34 13.45
CA ILE A 590 -25.95 -12.53 13.05
C ILE A 590 -25.88 -13.16 11.66
N ASN A 591 -25.01 -12.62 10.80
CA ASN A 591 -24.92 -12.97 9.37
C ASN A 591 -26.26 -12.83 8.60
N GLY A 592 -27.26 -12.15 9.16
CA GLY A 592 -28.59 -11.96 8.59
C GLY A 592 -29.61 -13.05 8.94
N ASP A 593 -29.18 -14.26 9.30
CA ASP A 593 -30.07 -15.41 9.49
C ASP A 593 -29.95 -16.12 10.84
N GLY A 594 -29.10 -15.60 11.74
CA GLY A 594 -28.85 -16.20 13.05
C GLY A 594 -27.82 -17.34 13.02
N ASP A 595 -27.37 -17.81 11.85
CA ASP A 595 -26.35 -18.84 11.76
C ASP A 595 -24.95 -18.22 11.75
N LYS A 596 -24.20 -18.46 12.84
CA LYS A 596 -22.81 -18.04 13.04
C LYS A 596 -21.84 -18.53 11.95
N ARG A 597 -22.24 -19.51 11.11
CA ARG A 597 -21.43 -20.05 10.02
C ARG A 597 -21.92 -19.62 8.63
N THR A 598 -22.96 -18.81 8.52
CA THR A 598 -23.39 -18.30 7.22
C THR A 598 -22.39 -17.29 6.66
N PHE A 599 -22.03 -17.46 5.39
CA PHE A 599 -21.47 -16.39 4.56
C PHE A 599 -22.62 -15.74 3.80
N ALA A 600 -23.10 -14.62 4.34
CA ALA A 600 -24.08 -13.79 3.66
C ALA A 600 -23.51 -13.28 2.33
N SER A 601 -24.31 -13.37 1.27
CA SER A 601 -23.89 -12.91 -0.06
C SER A 601 -23.73 -11.39 -0.11
N MET A 602 -24.51 -10.66 0.69
CA MET A 602 -24.24 -9.25 0.99
C MET A 602 -23.42 -9.10 2.26
N LYS A 603 -22.25 -8.46 2.13
CA LYS A 603 -21.25 -8.38 3.21
C LYS A 603 -21.03 -7.00 3.80
N GLY A 604 -21.60 -5.97 3.17
CA GLY A 604 -21.33 -4.58 3.50
C GLY A 604 -19.97 -4.08 3.01
N PRO A 605 -19.59 -2.85 3.40
CA PRO A 605 -18.29 -2.27 3.09
C PRO A 605 -17.14 -3.12 3.66
N MET A 606 -16.13 -3.34 2.84
CA MET A 606 -14.88 -4.00 3.22
C MET A 606 -13.70 -3.17 2.70
N GLY A 607 -12.81 -2.77 3.59
CA GLY A 607 -11.56 -2.10 3.28
C GLY A 607 -10.66 -3.00 2.44
N THR A 608 -10.03 -2.47 1.39
CA THR A 608 -9.07 -3.23 0.60
C THR A 608 -7.93 -3.72 1.48
N GLN A 609 -7.77 -5.04 1.59
CA GLN A 609 -6.64 -5.65 2.31
C GLN A 609 -5.39 -5.60 1.44
N THR A 610 -4.22 -5.43 2.06
CA THR A 610 -2.94 -5.63 1.37
C THR A 610 -2.83 -7.06 0.88
N MET A 611 -2.30 -7.27 -0.35
CA MET A 611 -1.91 -8.60 -0.81
C MET A 611 -0.46 -8.93 -0.42
N ARG A 612 0.26 -8.00 0.23
CA ARG A 612 1.62 -8.24 0.73
C ARG A 612 1.58 -9.01 2.06
N GLY A 613 2.49 -9.96 2.22
CA GLY A 613 2.65 -10.73 3.44
C GLY A 613 1.55 -11.78 3.67
N MET A 614 0.80 -12.21 2.65
CA MET A 614 -0.32 -13.12 2.86
C MET A 614 0.05 -14.52 3.40
N GLN A 615 1.33 -14.90 3.41
CA GLN A 615 1.76 -16.23 3.87
C GLN A 615 1.51 -16.45 5.38
N HIS A 616 1.18 -17.70 5.70
CA HIS A 616 1.00 -18.30 7.03
C HIS A 616 -0.22 -17.83 7.86
N HIS A 617 -1.10 -17.03 7.27
CA HIS A 617 -2.28 -16.43 7.88
C HIS A 617 -3.60 -17.11 7.46
N GLY A 618 -3.55 -18.18 6.66
CA GLY A 618 -4.71 -19.00 6.30
C GLY A 618 -5.60 -18.38 5.22
N HIS A 619 -6.91 -18.62 5.30
CA HIS A 619 -7.84 -18.24 4.24
C HIS A 619 -7.96 -16.74 3.99
N MET A 620 -8.21 -16.34 2.76
CA MET A 620 -8.21 -14.94 2.35
C MET A 620 -9.58 -14.28 2.48
N HIS A 621 -9.59 -12.93 2.42
CA HIS A 621 -10.72 -12.04 2.66
C HIS A 621 -11.07 -11.86 4.16
N TRP A 622 -11.74 -10.76 4.52
CA TRP A 622 -12.05 -10.39 5.91
C TRP A 622 -12.85 -11.44 6.69
N ARG A 623 -13.80 -12.13 6.06
CA ARG A 623 -14.59 -13.19 6.72
C ARG A 623 -13.98 -14.58 6.49
N GLY A 624 -12.89 -14.66 5.74
CA GLY A 624 -12.33 -15.91 5.28
C GLY A 624 -13.11 -16.54 4.12
N ASP A 625 -13.90 -15.74 3.38
CA ASP A 625 -14.82 -16.17 2.32
C ASP A 625 -14.17 -17.12 1.30
N ARG A 626 -12.87 -16.96 1.05
CA ARG A 626 -12.15 -17.77 0.06
C ARG A 626 -11.64 -19.11 0.60
N SER A 627 -12.12 -19.57 1.76
CA SER A 627 -12.01 -20.98 2.15
C SER A 627 -12.95 -21.89 1.35
N VAL A 628 -13.90 -21.32 0.62
CA VAL A 628 -14.81 -22.01 -0.30
C VAL A 628 -14.69 -21.39 -1.70
N GLY A 629 -14.82 -22.19 -2.75
CA GLY A 629 -14.78 -21.66 -4.12
C GLY A 629 -14.40 -22.66 -5.20
N TYR A 630 -14.09 -22.12 -6.38
CA TYR A 630 -13.88 -22.83 -7.63
C TYR A 630 -12.85 -23.97 -7.59
N PHE A 631 -11.75 -23.79 -6.83
CA PHE A 631 -10.71 -24.80 -6.66
C PHE A 631 -10.97 -25.76 -5.49
N GLY A 632 -12.12 -25.63 -4.83
CA GLY A 632 -12.57 -26.49 -3.75
C GLY A 632 -12.73 -25.79 -2.41
N ASP A 633 -13.40 -26.49 -1.50
CA ASP A 633 -13.67 -26.07 -0.12
C ASP A 633 -12.65 -26.68 0.85
N ASP A 634 -12.16 -25.87 1.79
CA ASP A 634 -11.33 -26.39 2.89
C ASP A 634 -12.18 -26.91 4.05
N ARG A 635 -12.87 -28.04 3.83
CA ARG A 635 -13.69 -28.70 4.86
C ARG A 635 -12.85 -29.39 5.94
N ASN A 636 -11.57 -29.62 5.66
CA ASN A 636 -10.63 -30.24 6.57
C ASN A 636 -9.92 -29.21 7.46
N GLN A 637 -10.21 -27.91 7.28
CA GLN A 637 -9.65 -26.81 8.07
C GLN A 637 -8.11 -26.78 8.03
N THR A 638 -7.54 -27.03 6.85
CA THR A 638 -6.09 -27.02 6.63
C THR A 638 -5.47 -25.63 6.59
N LEU A 639 -6.29 -24.59 6.38
CA LEU A 639 -5.88 -23.20 6.18
C LEU A 639 -4.99 -23.03 4.94
N ASP A 640 -5.27 -23.76 3.85
CA ASP A 640 -4.50 -23.68 2.60
C ASP A 640 -4.69 -22.32 1.91
N GLU A 641 -3.64 -21.51 2.00
CA GLU A 641 -3.58 -20.15 1.46
C GLU A 641 -3.46 -20.10 -0.05
N LYS A 642 -2.77 -21.07 -0.66
CA LYS A 642 -2.61 -21.12 -2.10
C LYS A 642 -3.94 -21.47 -2.75
N GLN A 643 -4.64 -22.49 -2.22
CA GLN A 643 -6.00 -22.79 -2.65
C GLN A 643 -6.93 -21.59 -2.40
N SER A 644 -6.83 -20.96 -1.23
CA SER A 644 -7.67 -19.81 -0.89
C SER A 644 -7.44 -18.60 -1.81
N PHE A 645 -6.18 -18.28 -2.13
CA PHE A 645 -5.86 -17.21 -3.07
C PHE A 645 -6.41 -17.54 -4.48
N LYS A 646 -6.23 -18.77 -4.94
CA LYS A 646 -6.75 -19.22 -6.24
C LYS A 646 -8.28 -19.14 -6.34
N ASN A 647 -9.00 -19.32 -5.24
CA ASN A 647 -10.46 -19.18 -5.20
C ASN A 647 -10.98 -17.77 -5.55
N PHE A 648 -10.11 -16.75 -5.66
CA PHE A 648 -10.47 -15.45 -6.25
C PHE A 648 -10.63 -15.47 -7.78
N ILE A 649 -10.41 -16.59 -8.48
CA ILE A 649 -10.64 -16.70 -9.93
C ILE A 649 -12.03 -16.21 -10.37
N VAL A 650 -13.05 -16.34 -9.50
CA VAL A 650 -14.40 -15.86 -9.76
C VAL A 650 -14.51 -14.34 -9.90
N ALA A 651 -13.55 -13.58 -9.35
CA ALA A 651 -13.51 -12.12 -9.48
C ALA A 651 -13.21 -11.68 -10.92
N PHE A 652 -12.55 -12.51 -11.73
CA PHE A 652 -12.31 -12.18 -13.14
C PHE A 652 -13.63 -12.05 -13.89
N GLU A 653 -14.54 -13.00 -13.72
CA GLU A 653 -15.88 -12.93 -14.31
C GLU A 653 -16.77 -11.93 -13.57
N GLY A 654 -16.91 -12.09 -12.24
CA GLY A 654 -17.95 -11.41 -11.44
C GLY A 654 -17.67 -9.96 -11.07
N LEU A 655 -16.39 -9.56 -11.02
CA LEU A 655 -15.98 -8.21 -10.57
C LEU A 655 -15.25 -7.45 -11.70
N LEU A 656 -14.24 -8.05 -12.32
CA LEU A 656 -13.49 -7.43 -13.41
C LEU A 656 -14.24 -7.44 -14.75
N GLY A 657 -15.34 -8.21 -14.84
CA GLY A 657 -16.20 -8.26 -16.03
C GLY A 657 -15.54 -8.96 -17.22
N LEU A 658 -14.59 -9.88 -16.99
CA LEU A 658 -14.02 -10.71 -18.04
C LEU A 658 -15.11 -11.60 -18.66
N ASN A 659 -15.22 -11.57 -19.98
CA ASN A 659 -16.15 -12.38 -20.75
C ASN A 659 -15.63 -13.82 -20.84
N ILE A 660 -15.77 -14.50 -19.71
CA ILE A 660 -15.50 -15.91 -19.53
C ILE A 660 -16.73 -16.51 -18.83
N GLU A 661 -16.94 -17.79 -19.05
CA GLU A 661 -17.94 -18.57 -18.32
C GLU A 661 -17.17 -19.64 -17.55
N LEU A 662 -17.03 -19.44 -16.23
CA LEU A 662 -16.39 -20.42 -15.37
C LEU A 662 -17.38 -21.59 -15.14
N PRO A 663 -16.94 -22.85 -15.26
CA PRO A 663 -17.75 -23.98 -14.81
C PRO A 663 -17.94 -23.94 -13.29
N GLU A 664 -18.79 -24.84 -12.77
CA GLU A 664 -19.06 -24.90 -11.32
C GLU A 664 -17.79 -25.15 -10.48
N SER A 665 -16.80 -25.87 -11.02
CA SER A 665 -15.54 -26.14 -10.34
C SER A 665 -14.39 -26.43 -11.31
N ALA A 666 -13.16 -26.38 -10.80
CA ALA A 666 -11.95 -26.74 -11.52
C ALA A 666 -11.91 -28.21 -12.00
N GLU A 667 -12.71 -29.10 -11.40
CA GLU A 667 -12.80 -30.52 -11.74
C GLU A 667 -13.77 -30.83 -12.89
N ALA A 668 -14.46 -29.81 -13.42
CA ALA A 668 -15.39 -30.00 -14.54
C ALA A 668 -14.69 -30.65 -15.74
N ALA A 669 -15.36 -31.66 -16.32
CA ALA A 669 -14.79 -32.48 -17.40
C ALA A 669 -14.61 -31.71 -18.72
N GLU A 670 -15.45 -30.72 -18.98
CA GLU A 670 -15.42 -29.90 -20.20
C GLU A 670 -15.09 -28.45 -19.80
N LYS A 671 -13.92 -27.96 -20.25
CA LYS A 671 -13.46 -26.58 -20.02
C LYS A 671 -12.98 -25.98 -21.33
N SER A 672 -13.25 -24.68 -21.54
CA SER A 672 -12.67 -23.96 -22.67
C SER A 672 -11.15 -23.80 -22.49
N SER A 673 -10.44 -23.52 -23.58
CA SER A 673 -9.00 -23.20 -23.53
C SER A 673 -8.71 -22.01 -22.63
N ASP A 674 -9.61 -21.03 -22.61
CA ASP A 674 -9.43 -19.77 -21.88
C ASP A 674 -9.60 -19.98 -20.36
N VAL A 675 -10.51 -20.87 -19.96
CA VAL A 675 -10.65 -21.30 -18.56
C VAL A 675 -9.39 -22.03 -18.11
N ILE A 676 -8.88 -22.98 -18.92
CA ILE A 676 -7.65 -23.71 -18.59
C ILE A 676 -6.45 -22.75 -18.47
N ALA A 677 -6.34 -21.77 -19.37
CA ALA A 677 -5.29 -20.75 -19.30
C ALA A 677 -5.43 -19.88 -18.05
N LEU A 678 -6.65 -19.47 -17.67
CA LEU A 678 -6.88 -18.70 -16.45
C LEU A 678 -6.55 -19.49 -15.18
N GLU A 679 -6.87 -20.78 -15.12
CA GLU A 679 -6.47 -21.62 -14.00
C GLU A 679 -4.94 -21.68 -13.83
N GLN A 680 -4.20 -21.81 -14.93
CA GLN A 680 -2.73 -21.82 -14.93
C GLN A 680 -2.16 -20.46 -14.53
N ASP A 681 -2.77 -19.38 -15.00
CA ASP A 681 -2.35 -18.03 -14.63
C ASP A 681 -2.62 -17.73 -13.15
N MET A 682 -3.70 -18.25 -12.58
CA MET A 682 -3.97 -18.18 -11.14
C MET A 682 -2.94 -18.94 -10.29
N ASP A 683 -2.41 -20.07 -10.78
CA ASP A 683 -1.31 -20.77 -10.10
C ASP A 683 -0.04 -19.91 -10.06
N LYS A 684 0.35 -19.32 -11.20
CA LYS A 684 1.50 -18.40 -11.27
C LYS A 684 1.28 -17.17 -10.40
N PHE A 685 0.07 -16.62 -10.42
CA PHE A 685 -0.27 -15.42 -9.64
C PHE A 685 -0.19 -15.69 -8.14
N ALA A 686 -0.65 -16.86 -7.69
CA ALA A 686 -0.49 -17.28 -6.30
C ALA A 686 1.00 -17.43 -5.92
N ASP A 687 1.82 -18.04 -6.77
CA ASP A 687 3.26 -18.19 -6.52
C ASP A 687 3.99 -16.83 -6.46
N PHE A 688 3.58 -15.88 -7.31
CA PHE A 688 4.06 -14.50 -7.27
C PHE A 688 3.62 -13.78 -5.99
N MET A 689 2.32 -13.63 -5.73
CA MET A 689 1.84 -12.79 -4.63
C MET A 689 2.11 -13.38 -3.25
N LEU A 690 2.12 -14.70 -3.10
CA LEU A 690 2.57 -15.29 -1.85
C LEU A 690 4.06 -15.00 -1.63
N GLY A 691 4.87 -14.83 -2.67
CA GLY A 691 6.27 -14.39 -2.53
C GLY A 691 6.45 -12.89 -2.23
N VAL A 692 5.40 -12.09 -2.09
CA VAL A 692 5.51 -10.66 -1.76
C VAL A 692 5.33 -10.46 -0.25
N ALA A 693 6.31 -9.84 0.40
CA ALA A 693 6.34 -9.57 1.84
C ALA A 693 5.99 -8.11 2.16
N LEU A 694 5.61 -7.86 3.42
CA LEU A 694 5.55 -6.51 3.96
C LEU A 694 6.97 -5.97 4.21
N PRO A 695 7.22 -4.66 4.03
CA PRO A 695 8.47 -4.06 4.50
C PRO A 695 8.54 -4.07 6.04
N PRO A 696 9.74 -3.91 6.63
CA PRO A 696 9.90 -3.80 8.08
C PRO A 696 9.05 -2.67 8.67
N ASN A 697 8.63 -2.80 9.93
CA ASN A 697 7.80 -1.78 10.57
C ASN A 697 8.64 -0.49 10.81
N PRO A 698 8.23 0.67 10.27
CA PRO A 698 9.00 1.91 10.34
C PRO A 698 8.88 2.66 11.67
N ILE A 699 7.97 2.25 12.56
CA ILE A 699 7.79 2.86 13.89
C ILE A 699 8.70 2.17 14.91
N ARG A 700 8.92 0.86 14.75
CA ARG A 700 9.74 0.07 15.66
C ARG A 700 11.22 0.48 15.54
N THR A 701 11.93 0.46 16.67
CA THR A 701 13.34 0.90 16.71
C THR A 701 14.25 -0.11 16.01
N LEU A 702 15.37 0.38 15.49
CA LEU A 702 16.32 -0.44 14.71
C LEU A 702 17.02 -1.54 15.52
N ASP A 703 16.98 -1.46 16.84
CA ASP A 703 17.40 -2.53 17.75
C ASP A 703 16.26 -3.51 18.09
N ASN A 704 15.17 -3.46 17.32
CA ASN A 704 13.98 -4.31 17.43
C ASN A 704 13.28 -4.22 18.80
N GLY A 705 13.60 -3.20 19.60
CA GLY A 705 12.94 -2.91 20.86
C GLY A 705 11.54 -2.33 20.68
N LEU A 706 10.72 -2.44 21.73
CA LEU A 706 9.45 -1.71 21.85
C LEU A 706 9.65 -0.43 22.64
N SER A 707 8.87 0.60 22.32
CA SER A 707 8.78 1.79 23.17
C SER A 707 8.26 1.42 24.58
N ALA A 708 8.53 2.29 25.56
CA ALA A 708 8.06 2.06 26.92
C ALA A 708 6.52 1.98 27.04
N SER A 709 5.80 2.63 26.12
CA SER A 709 4.34 2.57 26.05
C SER A 709 3.88 1.27 25.40
N ALA A 710 4.43 0.93 24.24
CA ALA A 710 4.17 -0.33 23.55
C ALA A 710 4.49 -1.56 24.42
N GLN A 711 5.54 -1.51 25.24
CA GLN A 711 5.86 -2.58 26.17
C GLN A 711 4.75 -2.80 27.22
N LYS A 712 4.07 -1.75 27.68
CA LYS A 712 2.90 -1.89 28.59
C LYS A 712 1.73 -2.56 27.87
N GLY A 713 1.48 -2.16 26.62
CA GLY A 713 0.48 -2.80 25.77
C GLY A 713 0.78 -4.28 25.53
N ALA A 714 2.01 -4.60 25.16
CA ALA A 714 2.47 -5.98 24.95
C ALA A 714 2.27 -6.84 26.20
N ASN A 715 2.60 -6.32 27.39
CA ASN A 715 2.40 -7.03 28.65
C ASN A 715 0.91 -7.34 28.93
N PHE A 716 -0.02 -6.50 28.49
CA PHE A 716 -1.45 -6.79 28.57
C PHE A 716 -1.89 -7.75 27.46
N PHE A 717 -1.46 -7.52 26.23
CA PHE A 717 -1.82 -8.30 25.05
C PHE A 717 -1.52 -9.80 25.23
N HIS A 718 -0.32 -10.09 25.74
CA HIS A 718 0.19 -11.44 26.03
C HIS A 718 -0.02 -11.87 27.49
N GLY A 719 -0.59 -11.01 28.32
CA GLY A 719 -0.71 -11.21 29.76
C GLY A 719 -1.87 -12.13 30.13
N GLU A 720 -1.93 -12.54 31.40
CA GLU A 720 -3.01 -13.41 31.91
C GLU A 720 -4.35 -12.69 32.10
N ARG A 721 -4.38 -11.35 32.05
CA ARG A 721 -5.60 -10.57 32.24
C ARG A 721 -6.49 -10.67 31.01
N ARG A 722 -7.73 -11.09 31.22
CA ARG A 722 -8.75 -11.30 30.18
C ARG A 722 -9.29 -9.98 29.64
N ALA A 723 -9.69 -9.98 28.37
CA ALA A 723 -10.22 -8.80 27.67
C ALA A 723 -11.59 -9.06 27.02
N ASP A 724 -12.23 -10.19 27.33
CA ASP A 724 -13.40 -10.73 26.63
C ASP A 724 -14.70 -10.67 27.44
N GLY A 725 -14.67 -10.05 28.62
CA GLY A 725 -15.85 -9.85 29.47
C GLY A 725 -16.21 -11.00 30.42
N ALA A 726 -15.40 -12.06 30.56
CA ALA A 726 -15.61 -13.13 31.54
C ALA A 726 -14.56 -13.18 32.66
N ALA A 727 -14.99 -12.95 33.92
CA ALA A 727 -14.11 -12.93 35.12
C ALA A 727 -13.65 -14.33 35.55
N THR A 728 -14.47 -15.34 35.29
CA THR A 728 -14.22 -16.72 35.71
C THR A 728 -14.57 -17.68 34.60
N ASP A 729 -13.83 -18.77 34.49
CA ASP A 729 -14.19 -19.87 33.61
C ASP A 729 -15.52 -20.47 34.02
N THR A 730 -16.42 -20.64 33.05
CA THR A 730 -17.73 -21.23 33.28
C THR A 730 -17.76 -22.63 32.67
N PRO A 731 -18.43 -23.62 33.30
CA PRO A 731 -18.64 -24.95 32.68
C PRO A 731 -19.41 -24.89 31.34
N LEU A 732 -20.01 -23.74 31.01
CA LEU A 732 -20.72 -23.48 29.75
C LEU A 732 -19.77 -23.22 28.58
N ASN A 733 -18.48 -22.97 28.86
CA ASN A 733 -17.43 -22.76 27.85
C ASN A 733 -17.05 -24.06 27.10
N GLY A 734 -17.55 -25.23 27.53
CA GLY A 734 -17.21 -26.55 26.98
C GLY A 734 -15.82 -27.03 27.42
N ASP A 735 -15.29 -28.06 26.75
CA ASP A 735 -13.92 -28.55 26.98
C ASP A 735 -12.84 -27.53 26.54
N SER A 736 -13.24 -26.52 25.74
CA SER A 736 -12.47 -25.32 25.43
C SER A 736 -12.72 -24.25 26.50
N VAL A 737 -12.24 -24.52 27.70
CA VAL A 737 -12.16 -23.53 28.77
C VAL A 737 -11.19 -22.45 28.30
N ASP A 738 -11.60 -21.18 28.28
CA ASP A 738 -10.81 -20.03 28.74
C ASP A 738 -11.48 -18.73 28.29
N GLY A 739 -11.67 -17.79 29.23
CA GLY A 739 -11.76 -16.39 28.81
C GLY A 739 -10.41 -15.95 28.22
N VAL A 740 -10.43 -15.14 27.16
CA VAL A 740 -9.24 -14.84 26.35
C VAL A 740 -8.66 -13.45 26.63
N ASN A 741 -7.34 -13.36 26.65
CA ASN A 741 -6.62 -12.11 26.43
C ASN A 741 -6.64 -11.77 24.92
N CYS A 742 -5.96 -10.70 24.51
CA CYS A 742 -5.91 -10.32 23.09
C CYS A 742 -5.30 -11.43 22.21
N GLU A 743 -4.21 -12.06 22.68
CA GLU A 743 -3.51 -13.15 21.99
C GLU A 743 -4.38 -14.39 21.76
N GLY A 744 -5.33 -14.68 22.67
CA GLY A 744 -6.21 -15.86 22.57
C GLY A 744 -6.99 -15.93 21.26
N CYS A 745 -7.33 -14.77 20.68
CA CYS A 745 -7.83 -14.66 19.30
C CYS A 745 -6.70 -14.26 18.34
N HIS A 746 -5.96 -13.19 18.66
CA HIS A 746 -4.88 -12.65 17.83
C HIS A 746 -3.54 -13.34 18.11
N GLY A 747 -3.47 -14.65 17.85
CA GLY A 747 -2.32 -15.48 18.20
C GLY A 747 -0.99 -14.96 17.62
N VAL A 748 0.06 -15.01 18.45
CA VAL A 748 1.43 -14.59 18.08
C VAL A 748 2.38 -15.77 18.29
N ASP A 749 2.87 -16.33 17.18
CA ASP A 749 3.89 -17.37 17.17
C ASP A 749 4.68 -17.24 15.86
N HIS A 750 5.82 -16.55 15.93
CA HIS A 750 6.64 -16.27 14.76
C HIS A 750 7.22 -17.54 14.12
N ALA A 751 7.39 -18.63 14.89
CA ALA A 751 7.85 -19.92 14.36
C ALA A 751 6.77 -20.59 13.49
N GLN A 752 5.50 -20.32 13.79
CA GLN A 752 4.35 -20.76 12.97
C GLN A 752 3.93 -19.75 11.91
N GLY A 753 4.50 -18.54 11.94
CA GLY A 753 4.17 -17.44 11.03
C GLY A 753 2.91 -16.68 11.45
N PHE A 754 2.54 -16.70 12.73
CA PHE A 754 1.36 -16.02 13.25
C PHE A 754 1.72 -14.64 13.79
N TYR A 755 1.17 -13.60 13.15
CA TYR A 755 1.35 -12.19 13.51
C TYR A 755 0.00 -11.53 13.80
N GLY A 756 -0.66 -12.03 14.85
CA GLY A 756 -1.98 -11.58 15.25
C GLY A 756 -3.13 -12.30 14.55
N SER A 757 -2.84 -13.36 13.79
CA SER A 757 -3.84 -14.22 13.14
C SER A 757 -3.33 -15.64 13.02
N ARG A 758 -4.16 -16.61 13.41
CA ARG A 758 -3.96 -18.05 13.16
C ARG A 758 -4.77 -18.58 11.98
N GLY A 759 -5.50 -17.72 11.27
CA GLY A 759 -6.39 -18.10 10.16
C GLY A 759 -7.79 -18.54 10.57
N GLU A 760 -8.12 -18.45 11.85
CA GLU A 760 -9.40 -18.86 12.45
C GLU A 760 -10.44 -17.73 12.39
N ILE A 761 -11.71 -18.07 12.60
CA ILE A 761 -12.79 -17.09 12.77
C ILE A 761 -13.13 -16.83 14.24
N ALA A 762 -13.60 -15.62 14.51
CA ALA A 762 -14.05 -15.18 15.84
C ALA A 762 -15.27 -14.25 15.73
N HIS A 763 -16.05 -14.16 16.81
CA HIS A 763 -17.07 -13.13 16.98
C HIS A 763 -16.47 -11.93 17.69
N GLY A 764 -16.39 -10.79 17.02
CA GLY A 764 -15.84 -9.55 17.57
C GLY A 764 -16.87 -8.63 18.24
N GLY A 765 -18.09 -9.10 18.50
CA GLY A 765 -19.22 -8.22 18.89
C GLY A 765 -19.82 -7.47 17.69
N GLU A 766 -19.75 -8.07 16.51
CA GLU A 766 -20.17 -7.51 15.22
C GLU A 766 -21.37 -8.29 14.67
N ILE A 767 -22.15 -7.69 13.77
CA ILE A 767 -23.30 -8.38 13.15
C ILE A 767 -22.90 -9.49 12.15
N GLN A 768 -21.59 -9.71 11.98
CA GLN A 768 -21.01 -10.75 11.15
C GLN A 768 -19.86 -11.45 11.88
N ILE A 769 -19.60 -12.70 11.48
CA ILE A 769 -18.42 -13.45 11.92
C ILE A 769 -17.25 -13.23 10.96
N PHE A 770 -16.10 -12.88 11.51
CA PHE A 770 -14.91 -12.53 10.74
C PHE A 770 -13.77 -13.51 10.98
N LYS A 771 -12.90 -13.64 9.97
CA LYS A 771 -11.56 -14.18 10.18
C LYS A 771 -10.80 -13.18 11.05
N VAL A 772 -10.11 -13.68 12.07
CA VAL A 772 -9.21 -12.86 12.87
C VAL A 772 -8.14 -12.26 11.94
N PRO A 773 -8.12 -10.94 11.73
CA PRO A 773 -7.14 -10.33 10.84
C PRO A 773 -5.78 -10.26 11.52
N GLN A 774 -4.73 -10.29 10.70
CA GLN A 774 -3.40 -9.93 11.17
C GLN A 774 -3.36 -8.50 11.75
N LEU A 775 -2.38 -8.24 12.62
CA LEU A 775 -2.18 -6.91 13.22
C LEU A 775 -0.98 -6.14 12.63
N ARG A 776 -0.28 -6.74 11.67
CA ARG A 776 0.78 -6.07 10.89
C ARG A 776 0.21 -4.86 10.16
N ASN A 777 1.07 -3.87 9.89
CA ASN A 777 0.81 -2.66 9.10
C ASN A 777 -0.34 -1.72 9.50
N LEU A 778 -0.94 -1.86 10.68
CA LEU A 778 -2.04 -0.98 11.13
C LEU A 778 -1.69 0.52 11.12
N TYR A 779 -0.41 0.88 11.25
CA TYR A 779 0.07 2.25 11.15
C TYR A 779 -0.22 2.93 9.81
N THR A 780 -0.51 2.18 8.74
CA THR A 780 -0.85 2.75 7.42
C THR A 780 -2.29 3.24 7.32
N ARG A 781 -3.14 2.99 8.33
CA ARG A 781 -4.57 3.34 8.36
C ARG A 781 -4.90 4.61 9.13
N VAL A 782 -3.88 5.33 9.58
CA VAL A 782 -4.03 6.59 10.32
C VAL A 782 -4.45 7.72 9.38
N GLY A 783 -5.39 8.57 9.81
CA GLY A 783 -5.74 9.81 9.09
C GLY A 783 -7.24 10.15 9.07
N MET A 784 -8.09 9.27 9.60
CA MET A 784 -9.51 9.52 9.84
C MET A 784 -9.72 9.86 11.33
N PHE A 785 -10.42 10.94 11.61
CA PHE A 785 -10.75 11.36 12.98
C PHE A 785 -12.18 11.88 13.01
N GLY A 786 -13.00 11.34 13.90
CA GLY A 786 -14.39 11.75 14.05
C GLY A 786 -15.33 10.57 13.98
N LEU A 787 -15.79 10.12 15.14
CA LEU A 787 -16.70 9.01 15.29
C LEU A 787 -17.82 9.37 16.27
N PRO A 788 -19.11 9.33 15.86
CA PRO A 788 -20.23 9.48 16.79
C PRO A 788 -20.21 8.46 17.93
N ASP A 789 -20.94 8.73 19.01
CA ASP A 789 -21.15 7.72 20.06
C ASP A 789 -21.88 6.48 19.48
N ARG A 790 -21.50 5.28 19.94
CA ARG A 790 -22.02 3.98 19.48
C ARG A 790 -22.56 3.19 20.66
N GLU A 791 -23.62 2.41 20.41
CA GLU A 791 -24.11 1.43 21.40
C GLU A 791 -23.05 0.38 21.68
N GLY A 792 -22.90 -0.01 22.94
CA GLY A 792 -21.89 -0.96 23.41
C GLY A 792 -20.47 -0.40 23.54
N PHE A 793 -20.25 0.90 23.33
CA PHE A 793 -18.95 1.56 23.51
C PHE A 793 -19.05 2.73 24.48
N LEU A 794 -18.01 2.96 25.27
CA LEU A 794 -17.89 4.20 26.05
C LEU A 794 -17.83 5.42 25.11
N PRO A 795 -18.26 6.62 25.56
CA PRO A 795 -18.35 7.79 24.69
C PRO A 795 -17.06 8.07 23.90
N SER A 796 -17.18 8.34 22.61
CA SER A 796 -16.05 8.61 21.72
C SER A 796 -15.36 9.93 22.09
N HIS A 797 -14.02 9.94 22.08
CA HIS A 797 -13.25 11.17 22.30
C HIS A 797 -13.31 12.14 21.12
N THR A 798 -13.70 11.64 19.94
CA THR A 798 -13.75 12.37 18.68
C THR A 798 -15.19 12.59 18.22
N LYS A 799 -16.19 12.48 19.11
CA LYS A 799 -17.62 12.64 18.76
C LYS A 799 -18.03 14.04 18.31
N GLN A 800 -17.21 15.05 18.59
CA GLN A 800 -17.38 16.38 18.02
C GLN A 800 -16.90 16.40 16.57
N HIS A 801 -17.39 17.35 15.76
CA HIS A 801 -16.88 17.50 14.41
C HIS A 801 -15.39 17.89 14.42
N GLN A 802 -14.53 17.03 13.87
CA GLN A 802 -13.07 17.15 13.89
C GLN A 802 -12.51 18.06 12.79
N GLY A 803 -13.37 18.58 11.90
CA GLY A 803 -12.97 19.44 10.79
C GLY A 803 -12.47 18.62 9.60
N GLU A 804 -11.54 19.20 8.84
CA GLU A 804 -10.95 18.56 7.67
C GLU A 804 -10.05 17.39 8.08
N GLN A 805 -10.17 16.26 7.39
CA GLN A 805 -9.31 15.09 7.55
C GLN A 805 -8.71 14.67 6.21
N ILE A 806 -7.57 13.99 6.27
CA ILE A 806 -6.84 13.53 5.08
C ILE A 806 -7.39 12.20 4.52
N ARG A 807 -8.23 11.47 5.29
CA ARG A 807 -8.78 10.16 4.91
C ARG A 807 -10.21 9.99 5.37
N GLY A 808 -11.00 9.29 4.56
CA GLY A 808 -12.38 8.92 4.88
C GLY A 808 -12.55 7.55 5.53
N PHE A 809 -11.54 6.70 5.53
CA PHE A 809 -11.58 5.35 6.11
C PHE A 809 -10.41 5.13 7.08
N GLY A 810 -10.70 4.47 8.20
CA GLY A 810 -9.75 4.17 9.26
C GLY A 810 -9.59 2.66 9.49
N PHE A 811 -9.89 2.22 10.70
CA PHE A 811 -9.66 0.87 11.20
C PHE A 811 -10.89 -0.04 11.04
N LEU A 812 -10.69 -1.32 11.36
CA LEU A 812 -11.62 -2.44 11.20
C LEU A 812 -11.87 -2.83 9.74
N HIS A 813 -12.77 -3.79 9.55
CA HIS A 813 -13.04 -4.42 8.27
C HIS A 813 -13.72 -3.46 7.29
N ASP A 814 -14.56 -2.55 7.77
CA ASP A 814 -15.35 -1.60 6.98
C ASP A 814 -14.71 -0.21 6.85
N GLY A 815 -13.69 0.07 7.66
CA GLY A 815 -13.01 1.37 7.73
C GLY A 815 -13.81 2.46 8.44
N ALA A 816 -14.90 2.14 9.15
CA ALA A 816 -15.77 3.14 9.78
C ALA A 816 -15.27 3.60 11.17
N THR A 817 -14.31 2.90 11.77
CA THR A 817 -13.73 3.30 13.06
C THR A 817 -12.52 4.20 12.87
N ASP A 818 -12.56 5.40 13.45
CA ASP A 818 -11.54 6.43 13.24
C ASP A 818 -10.19 6.12 13.94
N GLN A 819 -10.24 5.58 15.16
CA GLN A 819 -9.05 5.29 15.97
C GLN A 819 -9.13 3.92 16.66
N LEU A 820 -7.99 3.23 16.76
CA LEU A 820 -7.86 2.06 17.62
C LEU A 820 -8.18 2.37 19.09
N LEU A 821 -7.90 3.60 19.56
CA LEU A 821 -8.24 4.01 20.92
C LEU A 821 -9.77 3.98 21.15
N ASN A 822 -10.55 4.54 20.23
CA ASN A 822 -12.02 4.49 20.30
C ASN A 822 -12.58 3.07 20.09
N PHE A 823 -11.92 2.23 19.29
CA PHE A 823 -12.25 0.79 19.21
C PHE A 823 -12.06 0.10 20.56
N LEU A 824 -10.91 0.31 21.20
CA LEU A 824 -10.59 -0.29 22.49
C LEU A 824 -11.47 0.23 23.64
N LYS A 825 -12.37 1.19 23.39
CA LYS A 825 -13.38 1.66 24.35
C LYS A 825 -14.71 0.90 24.30
N GLY A 826 -14.78 -0.21 23.55
CA GLY A 826 -15.90 -1.15 23.61
C GLY A 826 -16.12 -1.65 25.03
N GLY A 827 -17.38 -1.82 25.44
CA GLY A 827 -17.76 -2.25 26.78
C GLY A 827 -17.15 -3.60 27.16
N VAL A 828 -16.91 -4.48 26.17
CA VAL A 828 -16.17 -5.74 26.36
C VAL A 828 -14.73 -5.53 26.87
N PHE A 829 -14.11 -4.40 26.52
CA PHE A 829 -12.77 -4.00 26.96
C PHE A 829 -12.78 -3.06 28.18
N ASP A 830 -13.94 -2.62 28.65
CA ASP A 830 -14.04 -1.77 29.84
C ASP A 830 -13.77 -2.60 31.11
N ASN A 831 -13.17 -2.01 32.14
CA ASN A 831 -12.96 -2.73 33.40
C ASN A 831 -14.13 -2.55 34.38
N GLY A 832 -15.05 -1.61 34.17
CA GLY A 832 -16.21 -1.38 35.05
C GLY A 832 -15.90 -0.87 36.46
N GLU A 833 -14.64 -0.58 36.83
CA GLU A 833 -14.28 -0.18 38.20
C GLU A 833 -14.84 1.19 38.60
N ILE A 834 -14.99 2.09 37.63
CA ILE A 834 -15.34 3.49 37.86
C ILE A 834 -16.85 3.75 37.64
N GLY A 835 -17.61 2.72 37.24
CA GLY A 835 -19.00 2.86 36.81
C GLY A 835 -19.14 3.66 35.50
N CYS A 836 -20.38 3.95 35.09
CA CYS A 836 -20.62 4.70 33.86
C CYS A 836 -20.11 6.14 33.97
N PRO A 837 -19.35 6.64 32.95
CA PRO A 837 -18.97 8.04 32.87
C PRO A 837 -20.19 8.98 32.95
N GLU A 838 -19.99 10.20 33.43
CA GLU A 838 -21.07 11.19 33.51
C GLU A 838 -21.72 11.42 32.13
N GLY A 839 -23.04 11.28 32.06
CA GLY A 839 -23.82 11.40 30.82
C GLY A 839 -23.91 10.12 29.99
N ALA A 840 -23.24 9.03 30.38
CA ALA A 840 -23.43 7.70 29.81
C ALA A 840 -24.46 6.89 30.63
N ASP A 841 -25.17 6.00 29.96
CA ASP A 841 -26.08 5.02 30.56
C ASP A 841 -25.74 3.59 30.10
N ALA A 842 -26.59 2.61 30.43
CA ALA A 842 -26.36 1.20 30.13
C ALA A 842 -26.09 0.92 28.64
N ARG A 843 -26.60 1.74 27.71
CA ARG A 843 -26.37 1.58 26.26
C ARG A 843 -24.91 1.73 25.86
N PHE A 844 -24.07 2.36 26.70
CA PHE A 844 -22.63 2.52 26.46
C PHE A 844 -21.80 1.31 26.95
N GLY A 845 -22.43 0.28 27.52
CA GLY A 845 -21.75 -0.96 27.94
C GLY A 845 -20.87 -0.84 29.20
N CYS A 846 -20.93 0.27 29.94
CA CYS A 846 -20.15 0.51 31.17
C CYS A 846 -20.52 -0.38 32.38
N HIS A 847 -21.45 -1.33 32.19
CA HIS A 847 -21.87 -2.29 33.21
C HIS A 847 -21.47 -3.73 32.88
N PHE A 848 -20.78 -3.97 31.74
CA PHE A 848 -20.43 -5.32 31.32
C PHE A 848 -19.47 -6.04 32.29
N ASN A 849 -18.59 -5.30 32.98
CA ASN A 849 -17.48 -5.88 33.75
C ASN A 849 -17.43 -5.41 35.22
N ALA A 850 -16.72 -6.17 36.06
CA ALA A 850 -16.59 -5.95 37.51
C ALA A 850 -15.11 -5.93 37.98
N GLY A 851 -14.30 -5.06 37.39
CA GLY A 851 -12.93 -4.70 37.80
C GLY A 851 -11.82 -5.70 37.50
N GLU A 852 -12.13 -6.99 37.47
CA GLU A 852 -11.11 -8.04 37.28
C GLU A 852 -10.80 -8.36 35.80
N ILE A 853 -11.62 -7.87 34.86
CA ILE A 853 -11.54 -8.10 33.40
C ILE A 853 -11.33 -6.77 32.66
N GLY A 854 -10.95 -6.83 31.38
CA GLY A 854 -10.87 -5.65 30.52
C GLY A 854 -9.60 -4.84 30.74
N ILE A 855 -9.46 -3.74 30.02
CA ILE A 855 -8.27 -2.91 30.03
C ILE A 855 -8.25 -2.10 31.35
N PRO A 856 -7.21 -2.23 32.19
CA PRO A 856 -7.23 -1.74 33.56
C PRO A 856 -7.17 -0.22 33.70
N ASP A 857 -6.56 0.48 32.74
CA ASP A 857 -6.44 1.93 32.74
C ASP A 857 -6.14 2.49 31.33
N GLU A 858 -6.27 3.81 31.17
CA GLU A 858 -6.03 4.50 29.90
C GLU A 858 -4.56 4.44 29.45
N VAL A 859 -3.61 4.29 30.39
CA VAL A 859 -2.19 4.15 30.05
C VAL A 859 -1.95 2.80 29.35
N THR A 860 -2.60 1.74 29.82
CA THR A 860 -2.57 0.42 29.20
C THR A 860 -3.33 0.42 27.87
N ARG A 861 -4.46 1.13 27.79
CA ARG A 861 -5.23 1.30 26.54
C ARG A 861 -4.39 1.96 25.44
N GLN A 862 -3.73 3.07 25.77
CA GLN A 862 -2.80 3.72 24.83
C GLN A 862 -1.60 2.82 24.52
N GLY A 863 -1.05 2.12 25.53
CA GLY A 863 0.03 1.17 25.31
C GLY A 863 -0.32 0.06 24.31
N LEU A 864 -1.57 -0.43 24.31
CA LEU A 864 -2.06 -1.40 23.32
C LEU A 864 -2.12 -0.81 21.91
N VAL A 865 -2.57 0.45 21.77
CA VAL A 865 -2.51 1.17 20.50
C VAL A 865 -1.07 1.23 20.00
N ASP A 866 -0.15 1.66 20.85
CA ASP A 866 1.27 1.79 20.49
C ASP A 866 1.91 0.44 20.13
N TYR A 867 1.57 -0.64 20.87
CA TYR A 867 2.01 -1.99 20.54
C TYR A 867 1.52 -2.47 19.17
N MET A 868 0.25 -2.19 18.84
CA MET A 868 -0.31 -2.51 17.51
C MET A 868 0.30 -1.66 16.39
N MET A 869 0.73 -0.43 16.68
CA MET A 869 1.45 0.40 15.72
C MET A 869 2.91 -0.06 15.53
N GLU A 870 3.55 -0.59 16.57
CA GLU A 870 4.91 -1.16 16.56
C GLU A 870 4.95 -2.68 16.26
N PHE A 871 3.83 -3.26 15.82
CA PHE A 871 3.69 -4.71 15.63
C PHE A 871 4.71 -5.27 14.62
N ASP A 872 5.21 -6.47 14.90
CA ASP A 872 6.26 -7.12 14.09
C ASP A 872 5.78 -7.48 12.68
N ASN A 873 6.60 -7.25 11.65
CA ASN A 873 6.24 -7.40 10.22
C ASN A 873 6.95 -8.58 9.54
N ASP A 874 7.26 -9.68 10.25
CA ASP A 874 8.09 -10.81 9.77
C ASP A 874 9.56 -10.50 9.46
N LEU A 875 9.93 -9.22 9.46
CA LEU A 875 11.26 -8.72 9.19
C LEU A 875 11.65 -7.76 10.30
N ALA A 876 12.86 -7.93 10.83
CA ALA A 876 13.40 -7.02 11.82
C ALA A 876 13.52 -5.58 11.24
N PRO A 877 13.29 -4.52 12.03
CA PRO A 877 13.34 -3.13 11.57
C PRO A 877 14.67 -2.69 10.95
N ILE A 878 15.75 -3.44 11.20
CA ILE A 878 17.07 -3.18 10.61
C ILE A 878 17.17 -3.59 9.14
N VAL A 879 16.31 -4.50 8.67
CA VAL A 879 16.33 -4.96 7.28
C VAL A 879 16.11 -3.79 6.33
N GLY A 880 16.88 -3.72 5.25
CA GLY A 880 16.91 -2.60 4.32
C GLY A 880 17.84 -1.45 4.74
N GLN A 881 18.13 -1.28 6.03
CA GLN A 881 18.93 -0.13 6.48
C GLN A 881 20.36 -0.19 5.94
N GLN A 882 20.89 0.97 5.53
CA GLN A 882 22.22 1.08 4.95
C GLN A 882 22.97 2.36 5.35
N ILE A 883 24.31 2.34 5.24
CA ILE A 883 25.16 3.52 5.40
C ILE A 883 26.49 3.40 4.64
N THR A 884 26.92 4.46 3.94
CA THR A 884 28.23 4.52 3.29
C THR A 884 29.35 4.99 4.23
N VAL A 885 30.47 4.26 4.21
CA VAL A 885 31.74 4.57 4.85
C VAL A 885 32.78 4.98 3.80
N ASN A 886 33.50 6.08 4.05
CA ASN A 886 34.57 6.61 3.23
C ASN A 886 35.56 7.43 4.10
N HIS A 887 36.56 8.07 3.50
CA HIS A 887 37.59 8.86 4.22
C HIS A 887 37.09 10.08 5.03
N THR A 888 35.85 10.51 4.86
CA THR A 888 35.21 11.60 5.61
C THR A 888 34.24 11.11 6.68
N THR A 889 34.14 9.79 6.87
CA THR A 889 33.21 9.18 7.80
C THR A 889 33.49 9.59 9.25
N GLY A 890 32.45 10.10 9.91
CA GLY A 890 32.46 10.45 11.34
C GLY A 890 32.02 9.31 12.25
N GLU A 891 32.09 9.55 13.56
CA GLU A 891 31.81 8.55 14.60
C GLU A 891 30.38 7.98 14.53
N ALA A 892 29.37 8.80 14.25
CA ALA A 892 27.96 8.35 14.21
C ALA A 892 27.72 7.27 13.14
N VAL A 893 28.38 7.38 11.99
CA VAL A 893 28.31 6.38 10.91
C VAL A 893 29.00 5.08 11.35
N ALA A 894 30.18 5.18 11.98
CA ALA A 894 30.87 4.01 12.51
C ALA A 894 30.03 3.29 13.59
N GLN A 895 29.34 4.05 14.45
CA GLN A 895 28.39 3.49 15.43
C GLN A 895 27.19 2.79 14.75
N ARG A 896 26.70 3.31 13.61
CA ARG A 896 25.65 2.65 12.83
C ARG A 896 26.12 1.31 12.25
N VAL A 897 27.36 1.21 11.77
CA VAL A 897 27.92 -0.07 11.31
C VAL A 897 28.03 -1.07 12.47
N LYS A 898 28.43 -0.64 13.67
CA LYS A 898 28.43 -1.50 14.86
C LYS A 898 27.04 -2.00 15.23
N LEU A 899 26.01 -1.16 15.10
CA LEU A 899 24.62 -1.59 15.27
C LEU A 899 24.26 -2.67 14.24
N PHE A 900 24.64 -2.51 12.97
CA PHE A 900 24.42 -3.51 11.94
C PHE A 900 25.07 -4.86 12.28
N GLU A 901 26.34 -4.86 12.70
CA GLU A 901 27.02 -6.09 13.13
C GLU A 901 26.34 -6.74 14.34
N GLN A 902 25.84 -5.93 15.27
CA GLN A 902 25.06 -6.41 16.40
C GLN A 902 23.77 -7.09 15.96
N ARG A 903 23.01 -6.48 15.04
CA ARG A 903 21.75 -7.06 14.57
C ARG A 903 21.97 -8.30 13.71
N ALA A 904 23.00 -8.29 12.86
CA ALA A 904 23.34 -9.41 11.98
C ALA A 904 23.71 -10.72 12.71
N LYS A 905 24.08 -10.65 14.00
CA LYS A 905 24.29 -11.82 14.86
C LYS A 905 23.18 -12.06 15.89
N THR A 906 22.16 -11.19 15.94
CA THR A 906 21.05 -11.33 16.86
C THR A 906 20.09 -12.40 16.32
N PRO A 907 19.76 -13.45 17.11
CA PRO A 907 18.81 -14.47 16.69
C PRO A 907 17.44 -13.87 16.36
N PHE A 908 16.80 -14.41 15.33
CA PHE A 908 15.47 -14.02 14.89
C PHE A 908 14.72 -15.24 14.39
N VAL A 909 13.41 -15.27 14.63
CA VAL A 909 12.55 -16.39 14.22
C VAL A 909 11.53 -15.85 13.26
N SER A 910 11.52 -16.39 12.04
CA SER A 910 10.47 -16.13 11.06
C SER A 910 10.30 -17.32 10.14
N LYS A 911 9.08 -17.85 10.08
CA LYS A 911 8.72 -18.92 9.16
C LYS A 911 8.91 -18.53 7.69
N LEU A 912 8.64 -17.27 7.35
CA LEU A 912 8.87 -16.69 6.02
C LEU A 912 10.33 -16.86 5.59
N LEU A 913 11.27 -16.69 6.53
CA LEU A 913 12.72 -16.77 6.30
C LEU A 913 13.31 -18.17 6.51
N GLY A 914 12.47 -19.19 6.76
CA GLY A 914 12.90 -20.57 6.97
C GLY A 914 13.13 -20.97 8.44
N GLY A 915 12.53 -20.25 9.40
CA GLY A 915 12.57 -20.54 10.83
C GLY A 915 13.63 -19.74 11.57
N GLU A 916 14.58 -20.43 12.21
CA GLU A 916 15.67 -19.82 12.98
C GLU A 916 16.73 -19.19 12.06
N VAL A 917 16.82 -17.87 12.10
CA VAL A 917 17.74 -17.02 11.32
C VAL A 917 18.36 -15.95 12.24
N THR A 918 19.06 -14.99 11.66
CA THR A 918 19.43 -13.73 12.33
C THR A 918 18.57 -12.60 11.79
N GLU A 919 18.58 -11.44 12.43
CA GLU A 919 17.72 -10.34 12.01
C GLU A 919 18.03 -9.78 10.62
N CYS A 920 19.26 -9.93 10.14
CA CYS A 920 19.64 -9.54 8.78
C CYS A 920 20.91 -10.24 8.32
N ASP A 921 21.07 -10.33 7.01
CA ASP A 921 22.37 -10.58 6.38
C ASP A 921 23.10 -9.25 6.19
N LEU A 922 24.19 -9.03 6.92
CA LEU A 922 24.98 -7.81 6.76
C LEU A 922 26.01 -7.97 5.65
N ILE A 923 25.93 -7.08 4.65
CA ILE A 923 26.88 -7.00 3.55
C ILE A 923 27.57 -5.64 3.51
N ALA A 924 28.71 -5.56 2.85
CA ALA A 924 29.33 -4.30 2.44
C ALA A 924 29.76 -4.36 0.98
N GLN A 925 29.34 -3.39 0.17
CA GLN A 925 29.67 -3.34 -1.26
C GLN A 925 30.15 -1.94 -1.66
N GLY A 926 31.06 -1.87 -2.62
CA GLY A 926 31.53 -0.59 -3.15
C GLY A 926 32.88 -0.72 -3.83
N SER A 927 33.71 0.30 -3.69
CA SER A 927 35.00 0.38 -4.35
C SER A 927 36.15 0.41 -3.35
N ILE A 928 37.07 -0.55 -3.47
CA ILE A 928 38.35 -0.59 -2.75
C ILE A 928 39.46 -0.59 -3.79
N ALA A 929 40.42 0.33 -3.67
CA ALA A 929 41.54 0.47 -4.60
C ALA A 929 41.11 0.52 -6.08
N GLN A 930 40.01 1.23 -6.37
CA GLN A 930 39.40 1.37 -7.71
C GLN A 930 38.89 0.06 -8.31
N GLN A 931 38.50 -0.90 -7.47
CA GLN A 931 37.87 -2.14 -7.90
C GLN A 931 36.55 -2.34 -7.17
N ASN A 932 35.54 -2.83 -7.88
CA ASN A 932 34.28 -3.24 -7.26
C ASN A 932 34.53 -4.47 -6.39
N ARG A 933 34.19 -4.36 -5.10
CA ARG A 933 34.38 -5.37 -4.06
C ARG A 933 33.10 -5.57 -3.25
N GLY A 934 32.87 -6.81 -2.83
CA GLY A 934 31.80 -7.22 -1.93
C GLY A 934 32.32 -7.96 -0.70
N TYR A 935 31.61 -7.80 0.42
CA TYR A 935 31.90 -8.45 1.68
C TYR A 935 30.60 -8.92 2.34
N PHE A 936 30.64 -10.08 2.98
CA PHE A 936 29.53 -10.66 3.73
C PHE A 936 29.97 -10.95 5.16
N TYR A 937 29.19 -10.50 6.14
CA TYR A 937 29.46 -10.71 7.54
C TYR A 937 29.11 -12.15 7.94
N LEU A 938 30.05 -12.86 8.56
CA LEU A 938 29.87 -14.20 9.09
C LEU A 938 29.59 -14.12 10.60
N PRO A 939 28.34 -14.35 11.06
CA PRO A 939 27.95 -14.07 12.45
C PRO A 939 28.68 -14.92 13.49
N ASN A 940 29.04 -16.16 13.16
CA ASN A 940 29.69 -17.09 14.11
C ASN A 940 31.16 -16.75 14.34
N GLU A 941 31.82 -16.24 13.31
CA GLU A 941 33.22 -15.81 13.32
C GLU A 941 33.39 -14.36 13.77
N ALA A 942 32.31 -13.56 13.67
CA ALA A 942 32.34 -12.10 13.84
C ALA A 942 33.35 -11.41 12.90
N MET A 943 33.44 -11.90 11.66
CA MET A 943 34.39 -11.45 10.64
C MET A 943 33.69 -11.35 9.28
N TYR A 944 34.27 -10.63 8.34
CA TYR A 944 33.78 -10.50 6.97
C TYR A 944 34.56 -11.42 6.02
N ARG A 945 33.84 -12.09 5.14
CA ARG A 945 34.38 -12.75 3.95
C ARG A 945 34.30 -11.80 2.77
N SER A 946 35.39 -11.70 2.00
CA SER A 946 35.37 -10.97 0.74
C SER A 946 34.89 -11.84 -0.42
N ASP A 947 34.53 -11.17 -1.51
CA ASP A 947 34.20 -11.73 -2.82
C ASP A 947 35.40 -12.30 -3.60
N SER A 948 36.57 -12.47 -2.97
CA SER A 948 37.69 -13.28 -3.47
C SER A 948 37.99 -14.42 -2.50
N GLY A 949 38.07 -15.64 -3.03
CA GLY A 949 38.32 -16.84 -2.25
C GLY A 949 39.76 -16.98 -1.74
N ASN A 950 40.68 -16.16 -2.26
CA ASN A 950 42.08 -16.13 -1.81
C ASN A 950 42.32 -15.15 -0.64
N ASP A 951 41.39 -14.22 -0.40
CA ASP A 951 41.53 -13.24 0.67
C ASP A 951 41.22 -13.88 2.03
N ALA A 952 41.97 -13.49 3.05
CA ALA A 952 41.69 -13.87 4.43
C ALA A 952 40.41 -13.17 4.93
N LEU A 953 39.76 -13.77 5.94
CA LEU A 953 38.68 -13.08 6.64
C LEU A 953 39.21 -11.78 7.28
N ILE A 954 38.41 -10.71 7.20
CA ILE A 954 38.77 -9.38 7.71
C ILE A 954 37.85 -8.99 8.87
N SER A 955 38.40 -8.35 9.91
CA SER A 955 37.59 -7.88 11.04
C SER A 955 36.75 -6.66 10.63
N GLY A 956 35.65 -6.41 11.35
CA GLY A 956 34.86 -5.19 11.12
C GLY A 956 35.67 -3.91 11.31
N GLU A 957 36.55 -3.87 12.31
CA GLU A 957 37.44 -2.74 12.56
C GLU A 957 38.43 -2.51 11.41
N ASP A 958 39.04 -3.58 10.89
CA ASP A 958 39.97 -3.49 9.75
C ASP A 958 39.25 -3.13 8.45
N LEU A 959 38.04 -3.64 8.22
CA LEU A 959 37.23 -3.32 7.04
C LEU A 959 36.79 -1.85 7.06
N LEU A 960 36.38 -1.33 8.23
CA LEU A 960 36.09 0.09 8.42
C LEU A 960 37.33 0.95 8.15
N ALA A 961 38.49 0.58 8.71
CA ALA A 961 39.74 1.29 8.46
C ALA A 961 40.13 1.28 6.98
N LEU A 962 39.93 0.15 6.28
CA LEU A 962 40.14 0.00 4.85
C LEU A 962 39.20 0.90 4.04
N ALA A 963 37.91 0.92 4.37
CA ALA A 963 36.91 1.76 3.70
C ALA A 963 37.19 3.27 3.89
N MET A 964 37.81 3.65 5.01
CA MET A 964 38.18 5.04 5.33
C MET A 964 39.47 5.51 4.62
N LEU A 965 40.17 4.66 3.87
CA LEU A 965 41.31 5.12 3.08
C LEU A 965 40.86 6.05 1.93
N PRO A 966 41.73 6.99 1.49
CA PRO A 966 41.42 7.83 0.34
C PRO A 966 41.04 7.01 -0.89
N ASN A 967 40.03 7.46 -1.63
CA ASN A 967 39.43 6.81 -2.80
C ASN A 967 38.66 5.50 -2.54
N ASN A 968 38.61 5.00 -1.30
CA ASN A 968 37.74 3.87 -0.95
C ASN A 968 36.35 4.37 -0.54
N ALA A 969 35.33 3.54 -0.79
CA ALA A 969 34.00 3.72 -0.25
C ALA A 969 33.28 2.36 -0.21
N LEU A 970 32.68 2.02 0.94
CA LEU A 970 31.84 0.83 1.10
C LEU A 970 30.50 1.23 1.71
N THR A 971 29.41 0.76 1.12
CA THR A 971 28.07 0.85 1.68
C THR A 971 27.75 -0.43 2.42
N PHE A 972 27.50 -0.32 3.72
CA PHE A 972 27.06 -1.43 4.57
C PHE A 972 25.53 -1.48 4.54
N THR A 973 24.96 -2.65 4.28
CA THR A 973 23.50 -2.85 4.17
C THR A 973 23.08 -4.11 4.92
N CYS A 974 22.04 -3.99 5.75
CA CYS A 974 21.37 -5.12 6.38
C CYS A 974 20.31 -5.67 5.43
N HIS A 975 20.62 -6.70 4.65
CA HIS A 975 19.67 -7.35 3.74
C HIS A 975 18.78 -8.38 4.43
N VAL A 976 17.72 -8.79 3.72
CA VAL A 976 16.86 -9.92 4.08
C VAL A 976 17.73 -11.16 4.31
N PRO A 977 17.57 -11.87 5.45
CA PRO A 977 18.29 -13.12 5.72
C PRO A 977 18.17 -14.14 4.58
N GLY A 978 19.29 -14.74 4.20
CA GLY A 978 19.39 -15.71 3.10
C GLY A 978 19.66 -15.10 1.72
N LYS A 979 19.67 -13.76 1.58
CA LYS A 979 19.96 -13.08 0.30
C LYS A 979 21.37 -12.49 0.22
N GLY A 980 22.00 -12.18 1.35
CA GLY A 980 23.22 -11.39 1.36
C GLY A 980 24.40 -12.08 0.68
N TRP A 981 24.48 -13.41 0.74
CA TRP A 981 25.54 -14.16 0.04
C TRP A 981 25.47 -13.95 -1.47
N GLN A 982 24.28 -14.17 -2.05
CA GLN A 982 24.07 -14.01 -3.48
C GLN A 982 24.36 -12.58 -3.92
N ILE A 983 23.93 -11.61 -3.13
CA ILE A 983 24.11 -10.19 -3.45
C ILE A 983 25.58 -9.76 -3.39
N ALA A 984 26.31 -10.20 -2.35
CA ALA A 984 27.64 -9.68 -2.06
C ALA A 984 28.79 -10.50 -2.66
N LEU A 985 28.68 -11.83 -2.66
CA LEU A 985 29.83 -12.72 -2.88
C LEU A 985 29.76 -13.55 -4.15
N ASP A 986 28.59 -14.08 -4.51
CA ASP A 986 28.45 -15.08 -5.58
C ASP A 986 27.05 -14.96 -6.20
N ARG A 987 26.95 -14.18 -7.27
CA ARG A 987 25.67 -13.73 -7.82
C ARG A 987 24.88 -14.84 -8.49
N ASP A 988 25.55 -15.73 -9.19
CA ASP A 988 24.93 -16.84 -9.92
C ASP A 988 24.93 -18.16 -9.13
N LEU A 989 25.52 -18.17 -7.93
CA LEU A 989 25.59 -19.29 -7.00
C LEU A 989 26.36 -20.49 -7.59
N ASP A 990 27.32 -20.23 -8.47
CA ASP A 990 28.13 -21.28 -9.12
C ASP A 990 29.33 -21.76 -8.26
N GLY A 991 29.63 -21.04 -7.17
CA GLY A 991 30.73 -21.32 -6.24
C GLY A 991 32.04 -20.60 -6.56
N THR A 992 32.10 -19.87 -7.67
CA THR A 992 33.12 -18.87 -7.99
C THR A 992 32.67 -17.54 -7.44
N LEU A 993 33.50 -16.86 -6.65
CA LEU A 993 33.10 -15.57 -6.10
C LEU A 993 33.22 -14.45 -7.15
N ASN A 994 32.36 -13.42 -7.05
CA ASN A 994 32.19 -12.33 -8.00
C ASN A 994 33.50 -11.63 -8.44
N TYR A 995 34.50 -11.51 -7.55
CA TYR A 995 35.79 -10.91 -7.92
C TYR A 995 36.70 -11.88 -8.68
N ASP A 996 36.58 -13.17 -8.38
CA ASP A 996 37.38 -14.25 -8.96
C ASP A 996 36.88 -14.70 -10.35
N GLU A 997 35.69 -14.25 -10.78
CA GLU A 997 35.13 -14.45 -12.13
C GLU A 997 35.81 -13.60 -13.23
N ARG A 998 36.62 -12.61 -12.85
CA ARG A 998 37.17 -11.59 -13.76
C ARG A 998 38.43 -11.99 -14.53
#